data_AF-A0A5C6D769-F1
#
_entry.id   AF-A0A5C6D769-F1
#
_cell.length_a   1.000
_cell.length_b   1.000
_cell.length_c   1.000
_cell.angle_alpha   90.00
_cell.angle_beta   90.00
_cell.angle_gamma   90.00
#
_symmetry.space_group_name_H-M   'P 1'
#
loop_
_entity.id
_entity.type
_entity.pdbx_description
1 polymer ?
#
loop_
_entity_poly.entity_id
_entity_poly.type
_entity_poly.pdbx_seq_one_letter_code
_entity_poly.pdbx_strand_id
1 'polypeptide(L)'
;MPKNPRAGCQPAIIILFLCRLAACTTLMVSPAAARDIDSRQGDWTVSGEEVVRDKHIRLDGSLILPANAKLTLENCTFEIVGDYSRHHSVKWEGGTLVTNKCEIGGFVNKGGTAIHTVFRLYQGLWEATDTTVSYSYGISFHWEKGKGVLRGTRLKAGPRPDAIILSGEADVTLTDSDFPIGLGVYCDKGGSTKLNLVPGDSITAQYNRDNLLPGVNWRLNMTDTRVQRWFLFLRRIGGWQPPAEVTLTASRDTIVSLFPHNLKGEITLTNDLATPLVMGNLTLKRNNGEPVGISMYAMYFSGEETDATIKGRTHICEWMQSAGTVRVEGIDKPQDMTFGCTTLELSGDAKLIANRVHFGRPMTWQPENNLGEANVKENATLQAKNISVNKVRFRAEGDATVYIDGLKKLGDLFVSEEGGRVEIVEASSNTLPADLTHVMPARDDKNASGRKPKIRKPKVWIISDMSDKRLGGDEKEGSVNDPDDISAMAGYLLMANEFETLGIVVASTHRNEHRESPDQAVWASNYFGNAYEAEVLALNKEIGGFPKAISFKQSCIKESAERFNSERTYASLDRYDTVADLLATAETIADDDVLNVLCWGSLTEPAILVHHCLATSKQDILKRVRFIAHWTNSPLHQGSKEHPENVANCREDSAACSYLKRVAADDKIRFYECGAIGQHGIVSGAPKGREYYDQFRTSRLGTIFVDGKFAYDGVDHSDSATYWTLLGTYGVSLDDIRPDGVNTAEIEKENEQKFRNHSRRIHNELLRRSGVVQAASLQPTGACDRHLPHTD
;
A
#
# COMPACT_ATOMS: atom_id res chain seq x y z
N MET A 1 51.70 66.85 -0.86
CA MET A 1 53.08 66.56 -0.41
C MET A 1 53.31 65.04 -0.46
N PRO A 2 54.52 64.57 -0.82
CA PRO A 2 54.62 63.41 -1.72
C PRO A 2 55.51 62.22 -1.22
N LYS A 3 55.44 61.12 -1.99
CA LYS A 3 56.46 60.09 -2.30
C LYS A 3 56.73 58.88 -1.35
N ASN A 4 56.40 57.70 -1.91
CA ASN A 4 57.07 56.37 -1.88
C ASN A 4 58.63 56.42 -1.80
N PRO A 5 59.45 55.34 -1.53
CA PRO A 5 59.23 53.90 -1.89
C PRO A 5 59.96 52.78 -1.05
N ARG A 6 59.87 51.52 -1.57
CA ARG A 6 60.77 50.31 -1.49
C ARG A 6 60.41 49.24 -0.43
N ALA A 7 59.97 48.02 -0.78
CA ALA A 7 60.53 46.93 -1.59
C ALA A 7 61.70 46.17 -0.91
N GLY A 8 61.41 44.95 -0.42
CA GLY A 8 62.36 43.99 0.15
C GLY A 8 62.09 42.57 -0.37
N CYS A 9 63.17 41.87 -0.71
CA CYS A 9 63.27 40.61 -1.48
C CYS A 9 63.34 39.33 -0.62
N GLN A 10 63.19 38.19 -1.34
CA GLN A 10 63.70 36.81 -1.14
C GLN A 10 62.71 35.72 -0.68
N PRO A 11 62.94 34.43 -1.00
CA PRO A 11 63.23 33.85 -2.32
C PRO A 11 62.31 32.64 -2.65
N ALA A 12 62.15 32.34 -3.95
CA ALA A 12 61.48 31.13 -4.42
C ALA A 12 62.46 29.94 -4.46
N ILE A 13 62.11 28.86 -3.75
CA ILE A 13 62.78 27.56 -3.83
C ILE A 13 62.29 26.86 -5.10
N ILE A 14 63.20 26.64 -6.04
CA ILE A 14 62.98 25.79 -7.22
C ILE A 14 63.31 24.34 -6.82
N ILE A 15 62.27 23.50 -6.71
CA ILE A 15 62.43 22.05 -6.60
C ILE A 15 62.42 21.48 -8.03
N LEU A 16 63.57 20.98 -8.47
CA LEU A 16 63.70 20.15 -9.67
C LEU A 16 63.04 18.79 -9.42
N PHE A 17 61.94 18.48 -10.10
CA PHE A 17 61.41 17.13 -10.21
C PHE A 17 61.98 16.45 -11.48
N LEU A 18 62.86 15.47 -11.27
CA LEU A 18 63.31 14.52 -12.28
C LEU A 18 62.13 13.62 -12.68
N CYS A 19 61.49 13.91 -13.81
CA CYS A 19 60.54 13.00 -14.46
C CYS A 19 61.31 11.87 -15.15
N ARG A 20 61.29 10.66 -14.58
CA ARG A 20 61.59 9.43 -15.30
C ARG A 20 60.41 9.10 -16.21
N LEU A 21 60.62 9.16 -17.53
CA LEU A 21 59.74 8.54 -18.51
C LEU A 21 59.75 7.02 -18.29
N ALA A 22 58.73 6.49 -17.63
CA ALA A 22 58.36 5.10 -17.74
C ALA A 22 57.55 4.94 -19.03
N ALA A 23 58.03 4.10 -19.95
CA ALA A 23 57.30 3.70 -21.14
C ALA A 23 55.98 3.05 -20.71
N CYS A 24 54.88 3.79 -20.88
CA CYS A 24 53.54 3.31 -20.64
C CYS A 24 53.17 2.43 -21.84
N THR A 25 53.43 1.12 -21.72
CA THR A 25 52.91 0.13 -22.66
C THR A 25 51.40 0.10 -22.47
N THR A 26 50.69 0.88 -23.28
CA THR A 26 49.23 0.82 -23.41
C THR A 26 48.87 -0.57 -23.93
N LEU A 27 48.62 -1.50 -23.01
CA LEU A 27 47.92 -2.74 -23.31
C LEU A 27 46.58 -2.34 -23.89
N MET A 28 46.42 -2.50 -25.20
CA MET A 28 45.11 -2.43 -25.85
C MET A 28 44.26 -3.56 -25.27
N VAL A 29 43.48 -3.24 -24.24
CA VAL A 29 42.43 -4.11 -23.74
C VAL A 29 41.43 -4.22 -24.88
N SER A 30 41.41 -5.40 -25.53
CA SER A 30 40.39 -5.70 -26.53
C SER A 30 39.01 -5.49 -25.88
N PRO A 31 38.05 -4.85 -26.58
CA PRO A 31 36.71 -4.65 -26.04
C PRO A 31 36.17 -6.00 -25.57
N ALA A 32 35.84 -6.09 -24.28
CA ALA A 32 35.28 -7.31 -23.72
C ALA A 32 34.05 -7.67 -24.56
N ALA A 33 34.10 -8.82 -25.24
CA ALA A 33 32.95 -9.34 -25.95
C ALA A 33 31.76 -9.33 -24.99
N ALA A 34 30.62 -8.80 -25.43
CA ALA A 34 29.39 -8.78 -24.63
C ALA A 34 29.15 -10.21 -24.14
N ARG A 35 29.27 -10.44 -22.82
CA ARG A 35 29.01 -11.75 -22.23
C ARG A 35 27.51 -12.03 -22.42
N ASP A 36 27.18 -13.20 -22.94
CA ASP A 36 25.79 -13.66 -23.01
C ASP A 36 25.18 -13.67 -21.60
N ILE A 37 24.01 -13.04 -21.45
CA ILE A 37 23.27 -12.97 -20.20
C ILE A 37 22.37 -14.20 -20.09
N ASP A 38 22.63 -15.07 -19.11
CA ASP A 38 21.77 -16.18 -18.70
C ASP A 38 20.57 -15.64 -17.93
N SER A 39 19.46 -15.43 -18.65
CA SER A 39 18.22 -14.89 -18.08
C SER A 39 17.34 -16.01 -17.54
N ARG A 40 16.94 -15.90 -16.28
CA ARG A 40 16.09 -16.84 -15.55
C ARG A 40 14.84 -16.14 -15.04
N GLN A 41 13.72 -16.85 -15.03
CA GLN A 41 12.40 -16.34 -14.68
C GLN A 41 11.80 -17.23 -13.59
N GLY A 42 11.14 -16.61 -12.62
CA GLY A 42 10.64 -17.28 -11.42
C GLY A 42 11.73 -17.58 -10.40
N ASP A 43 11.34 -18.15 -9.26
CA ASP A 43 12.28 -18.49 -8.19
C ASP A 43 13.26 -19.59 -8.63
N TRP A 44 14.55 -19.36 -8.39
CA TRP A 44 15.59 -20.37 -8.56
C TRP A 44 15.82 -21.08 -7.22
N THR A 45 15.17 -22.23 -7.06
CA THR A 45 15.41 -23.13 -5.93
C THR A 45 16.52 -24.11 -6.29
N VAL A 46 17.66 -24.02 -5.61
CA VAL A 46 18.82 -24.87 -5.87
C VAL A 46 18.54 -26.29 -5.39
N SER A 47 18.79 -27.28 -6.25
CA SER A 47 18.57 -28.70 -5.94
C SER A 47 19.89 -29.46 -5.90
N GLY A 48 20.26 -29.97 -4.72
CA GLY A 48 21.55 -30.66 -4.54
C GLY A 48 22.75 -29.73 -4.68
N GLU A 49 23.79 -30.15 -5.40
CA GLU A 49 24.99 -29.34 -5.66
C GLU A 49 24.99 -28.82 -7.10
N GLU A 50 25.04 -27.50 -7.24
CA GLU A 50 25.11 -26.80 -8.53
C GLU A 50 26.38 -25.95 -8.59
N VAL A 51 27.03 -25.91 -9.75
CA VAL A 51 28.20 -25.07 -9.99
C VAL A 51 28.04 -24.29 -11.29
N VAL A 52 28.16 -22.97 -11.21
CA VAL A 52 28.08 -22.07 -12.36
C VAL A 52 29.36 -21.25 -12.45
N ARG A 53 29.95 -21.22 -13.66
CA ARG A 53 31.24 -20.57 -13.92
C ARG A 53 31.15 -19.63 -15.11
N ASP A 54 31.83 -18.50 -15.02
CA ASP A 54 32.04 -17.57 -16.14
C ASP A 54 30.74 -17.07 -16.78
N LYS A 55 29.68 -16.88 -15.98
CA LYS A 55 28.36 -16.43 -16.45
C LYS A 55 28.00 -15.05 -15.92
N HIS A 56 27.25 -14.31 -16.74
CA HIS A 56 26.41 -13.21 -16.26
C HIS A 56 24.99 -13.75 -16.16
N ILE A 57 24.46 -13.89 -14.96
CA ILE A 57 23.14 -14.43 -14.67
C ILE A 57 22.22 -13.28 -14.27
N ARG A 58 21.01 -13.26 -14.80
CA ARG A 58 19.94 -12.32 -14.43
C ARG A 58 18.70 -13.10 -14.02
N LEU A 59 18.30 -13.00 -12.76
CA LEU A 59 17.17 -13.72 -12.19
C LEU A 59 16.03 -12.75 -11.87
N ASP A 60 14.90 -12.95 -12.54
CA ASP A 60 13.62 -12.31 -12.22
C ASP A 60 12.82 -13.22 -11.28
N GLY A 61 13.22 -13.19 -10.00
CA GLY A 61 12.80 -14.17 -9.00
C GLY A 61 13.74 -14.21 -7.79
N SER A 62 13.38 -14.99 -6.78
CA SER A 62 14.23 -15.21 -5.60
C SER A 62 15.19 -16.37 -5.80
N LEU A 63 16.41 -16.26 -5.28
CA LEU A 63 17.31 -17.40 -5.13
C LEU A 63 17.03 -18.07 -3.77
N ILE A 64 16.69 -19.35 -3.78
CA ILE A 64 16.35 -20.13 -2.58
C ILE A 64 17.34 -21.28 -2.42
N LEU A 65 18.01 -21.32 -1.28
CA LEU A 65 19.00 -22.32 -0.91
C LEU A 65 18.46 -23.19 0.23
N PRO A 66 17.68 -24.24 -0.08
CA PRO A 66 17.10 -25.12 0.93
C PRO A 66 18.17 -25.94 1.65
N ALA A 67 17.78 -26.58 2.76
CA ALA A 67 18.66 -27.45 3.53
C ALA A 67 19.37 -28.48 2.63
N ASN A 68 20.68 -28.64 2.85
CA ASN A 68 21.57 -29.54 2.10
C ASN A 68 21.82 -29.18 0.63
N ALA A 69 21.21 -28.10 0.10
CA ALA A 69 21.58 -27.59 -1.22
C ALA A 69 22.89 -26.79 -1.15
N LYS A 70 23.65 -26.79 -2.23
CA LYS A 70 24.89 -26.02 -2.38
C LYS A 70 24.95 -25.42 -3.78
N LEU A 71 25.06 -24.10 -3.85
CA LEU A 71 25.36 -23.38 -5.09
C LEU A 71 26.77 -22.81 -5.03
N THR A 72 27.58 -23.08 -6.04
CA THR A 72 28.90 -22.48 -6.22
C THR A 72 28.90 -21.58 -7.45
N LEU A 73 29.21 -20.30 -7.27
CA LEU A 73 29.38 -19.32 -8.34
C LEU A 73 30.86 -18.94 -8.43
N GLU A 74 31.47 -19.11 -9.60
CA GLU A 74 32.88 -18.76 -9.84
C GLU A 74 33.01 -17.82 -11.04
N ASN A 75 33.63 -16.65 -10.84
CA ASN A 75 33.81 -15.63 -11.89
C ASN A 75 32.47 -15.20 -12.53
N CYS A 76 31.41 -15.13 -11.72
CA CYS A 76 30.07 -14.79 -12.16
C CYS A 76 29.65 -13.38 -11.77
N THR A 77 28.78 -12.77 -12.59
CA THR A 77 27.94 -11.63 -12.20
C THR A 77 26.53 -12.16 -12.01
N PHE A 78 25.92 -11.98 -10.84
CA PHE A 78 24.58 -12.47 -10.53
C PHE A 78 23.68 -11.31 -10.07
N GLU A 79 22.74 -10.94 -10.94
CA GLU A 79 21.79 -9.86 -10.73
C GLU A 79 20.40 -10.41 -10.42
N ILE A 80 19.80 -9.96 -9.32
CA ILE A 80 18.37 -10.12 -9.05
C ILE A 80 17.65 -8.89 -9.61
N VAL A 81 16.69 -9.12 -10.49
CA VAL A 81 15.84 -8.08 -11.08
C VAL A 81 14.43 -8.19 -10.53
N GLY A 82 13.64 -7.14 -10.74
CA GLY A 82 12.23 -7.07 -10.37
C GLY A 82 11.71 -5.65 -10.59
N ASP A 83 10.43 -5.43 -10.34
CA ASP A 83 9.78 -4.15 -10.60
C ASP A 83 10.11 -3.08 -9.55
N TYR A 84 10.39 -3.51 -8.31
CA TYR A 84 10.71 -2.62 -7.21
C TYR A 84 11.71 -3.26 -6.24
N SER A 85 12.34 -2.42 -5.42
CA SER A 85 13.30 -2.84 -4.40
C SER A 85 12.68 -3.82 -3.39
N ARG A 86 13.40 -4.89 -3.06
CA ARG A 86 12.94 -6.00 -2.19
C ARG A 86 11.80 -6.84 -2.78
N HIS A 87 11.48 -6.69 -4.08
CA HIS A 87 10.52 -7.57 -4.75
C HIS A 87 10.95 -9.04 -4.65
N HIS A 88 12.26 -9.30 -4.85
CA HIS A 88 12.87 -10.61 -4.69
C HIS A 88 14.06 -10.57 -3.72
N SER A 89 14.57 -11.75 -3.35
CA SER A 89 15.61 -11.90 -2.33
C SER A 89 16.50 -13.12 -2.57
N VAL A 90 17.66 -13.15 -1.91
CA VAL A 90 18.44 -14.39 -1.73
C VAL A 90 18.14 -14.95 -0.35
N LYS A 91 17.69 -16.20 -0.27
CA LYS A 91 17.28 -16.86 0.97
C LYS A 91 18.12 -18.10 1.23
N TRP A 92 18.75 -18.16 2.41
CA TRP A 92 19.36 -19.39 2.92
C TRP A 92 18.41 -20.05 3.91
N GLU A 93 17.88 -21.20 3.53
CA GLU A 93 16.95 -22.03 4.32
C GLU A 93 17.62 -23.35 4.72
N GLY A 94 18.89 -23.26 5.09
CA GLY A 94 19.77 -24.37 5.49
C GLY A 94 20.85 -24.72 4.47
N GLY A 95 20.80 -24.16 3.26
CA GLY A 95 21.75 -24.44 2.19
C GLY A 95 23.07 -23.67 2.28
N THR A 96 23.93 -23.88 1.29
CA THR A 96 25.25 -23.24 1.17
C THR A 96 25.35 -22.44 -0.13
N LEU A 97 25.82 -21.20 -0.05
CA LEU A 97 26.28 -20.42 -1.20
C LEU A 97 27.79 -20.25 -1.11
N VAL A 98 28.49 -20.57 -2.19
CA VAL A 98 29.92 -20.30 -2.34
C VAL A 98 30.09 -19.32 -3.50
N THR A 99 30.71 -18.17 -3.26
CA THR A 99 31.02 -17.17 -4.30
C THR A 99 32.53 -16.95 -4.36
N ASN A 100 33.10 -17.00 -5.56
CA ASN A 100 34.53 -16.79 -5.80
C ASN A 100 34.73 -15.86 -7.00
N LYS A 101 35.32 -14.68 -6.78
CA LYS A 101 35.51 -13.64 -7.82
C LYS A 101 34.18 -13.23 -8.47
N CYS A 102 33.16 -12.99 -7.65
CA CYS A 102 31.81 -12.71 -8.10
C CYS A 102 31.37 -11.28 -7.83
N GLU A 103 30.41 -10.80 -8.60
CA GLU A 103 29.52 -9.70 -8.22
C GLU A 103 28.11 -10.26 -8.03
N ILE A 104 27.45 -9.94 -6.92
CA ILE A 104 26.12 -10.43 -6.60
C ILE A 104 25.26 -9.30 -6.02
N GLY A 105 24.01 -9.17 -6.44
CA GLY A 105 23.23 -8.02 -6.01
C GLY A 105 21.88 -7.82 -6.66
N GLY A 106 21.33 -6.64 -6.42
CA GLY A 106 20.25 -6.09 -7.22
C GLY A 106 20.74 -5.62 -8.59
N PHE A 107 19.92 -4.82 -9.27
CA PHE A 107 20.14 -4.41 -10.66
C PHE A 107 19.71 -2.97 -10.88
N VAL A 108 20.33 -2.28 -11.85
CA VAL A 108 19.89 -0.96 -12.30
C VAL A 108 19.06 -1.09 -13.57
N ASN A 109 17.78 -0.76 -13.49
CA ASN A 109 16.88 -0.87 -14.64
C ASN A 109 17.24 0.10 -15.78
N LYS A 110 16.58 -0.07 -16.93
CA LYS A 110 16.82 0.78 -18.12
C LYS A 110 16.60 2.28 -17.85
N GLY A 111 15.82 2.63 -16.82
CA GLY A 111 15.58 4.01 -16.37
C GLY A 111 16.64 4.55 -15.40
N GLY A 112 17.70 3.79 -15.09
CA GLY A 112 18.72 4.20 -14.12
C GLY A 112 18.30 4.01 -12.66
N THR A 113 17.15 3.39 -12.39
CA THR A 113 16.69 3.11 -11.03
C THR A 113 17.35 1.85 -10.50
N ALA A 114 18.03 1.97 -9.36
CA ALA A 114 18.56 0.82 -8.64
C ALA A 114 17.44 0.05 -7.93
N ILE A 115 17.21 -1.18 -8.38
CA ILE A 115 16.34 -2.17 -7.76
C ILE A 115 17.20 -2.99 -6.81
N HIS A 116 17.06 -2.75 -5.51
CA HIS A 116 17.91 -3.42 -4.53
C HIS A 116 17.29 -4.75 -4.10
N THR A 117 18.12 -5.76 -3.89
CA THR A 117 17.72 -7.05 -3.32
C THR A 117 18.01 -7.10 -1.82
N VAL A 118 17.51 -8.12 -1.11
CA VAL A 118 17.87 -8.40 0.28
C VAL A 118 18.43 -9.80 0.41
N PHE A 119 19.52 -9.94 1.16
CA PHE A 119 20.12 -11.23 1.47
C PHE A 119 19.64 -11.66 2.86
N ARG A 120 18.94 -12.79 2.93
CA ARG A 120 18.32 -13.33 4.14
C ARG A 120 18.97 -14.64 4.51
N LEU A 121 19.96 -14.57 5.39
CA LEU A 121 20.65 -15.74 5.92
C LEU A 121 19.87 -16.23 7.14
N TYR A 122 18.77 -16.96 6.92
CA TYR A 122 18.02 -17.57 8.01
C TYR A 122 18.90 -18.64 8.68
N GLN A 123 19.19 -19.70 7.93
CA GLN A 123 20.03 -20.80 8.35
C GLN A 123 20.91 -21.23 7.17
N GLY A 124 22.15 -21.63 7.43
CA GLY A 124 23.06 -22.12 6.39
C GLY A 124 24.35 -21.33 6.32
N LEU A 125 25.07 -21.49 5.20
CA LEU A 125 26.42 -21.00 5.04
C LEU A 125 26.56 -20.15 3.77
N TRP A 126 27.22 -19.00 3.90
CA TRP A 126 27.76 -18.27 2.77
C TRP A 126 29.28 -18.16 2.90
N GLU A 127 30.01 -18.75 1.96
CA GLU A 127 31.45 -18.58 1.79
C GLU A 127 31.70 -17.63 0.62
N ALA A 128 32.32 -16.49 0.88
CA ALA A 128 32.53 -15.45 -0.11
C ALA A 128 34.01 -15.09 -0.19
N THR A 129 34.63 -15.37 -1.34
CA THR A 129 36.02 -14.99 -1.64
C THR A 129 36.02 -14.03 -2.83
N ASP A 130 36.71 -12.89 -2.70
CA ASP A 130 36.78 -11.89 -3.78
C ASP A 130 35.41 -11.50 -4.34
N THR A 131 34.41 -11.40 -3.46
CA THR A 131 33.02 -11.16 -3.84
C THR A 131 32.65 -9.70 -3.61
N THR A 132 31.96 -9.08 -4.55
CA THR A 132 31.37 -7.74 -4.43
C THR A 132 29.86 -7.85 -4.29
N VAL A 133 29.27 -7.16 -3.32
CA VAL A 133 27.81 -7.12 -3.14
C VAL A 133 27.27 -5.75 -3.52
N SER A 134 26.43 -5.71 -4.56
CA SER A 134 25.92 -4.47 -5.16
C SER A 134 24.41 -4.32 -4.92
N TYR A 135 23.90 -3.08 -4.85
CA TYR A 135 22.47 -2.76 -4.79
C TYR A 135 21.70 -3.65 -3.80
N SER A 136 22.06 -3.56 -2.52
CA SER A 136 21.59 -4.46 -1.47
C SER A 136 20.95 -3.67 -0.34
N TYR A 137 19.79 -4.12 0.16
CA TYR A 137 19.19 -3.72 1.44
C TYR A 137 19.77 -4.49 2.64
N GLY A 138 20.97 -5.02 2.45
CA GLY A 138 21.78 -5.61 3.51
C GLY A 138 21.79 -7.12 3.50
N ILE A 139 22.73 -7.63 4.28
CA ILE A 139 22.91 -9.05 4.57
C ILE A 139 22.38 -9.25 5.99
N SER A 140 21.16 -9.77 6.07
CA SER A 140 20.38 -9.87 7.30
C SER A 140 20.36 -11.30 7.82
N PHE A 141 20.48 -11.43 9.14
CA PHE A 141 20.38 -12.71 9.86
C PHE A 141 19.09 -12.75 10.67
N HIS A 142 18.40 -13.87 10.63
CA HIS A 142 17.09 -13.98 11.26
C HIS A 142 17.17 -14.18 12.77
N TRP A 143 16.26 -13.54 13.47
CA TRP A 143 16.10 -13.59 14.92
C TRP A 143 15.47 -14.87 15.48
N GLU A 144 14.70 -15.61 14.69
CA GLU A 144 13.94 -16.79 15.17
C GLU A 144 14.26 -18.10 14.46
N LYS A 145 15.09 -18.09 13.40
CA LYS A 145 15.19 -19.23 12.48
C LYS A 145 16.64 -19.66 12.27
N GLY A 146 17.14 -20.48 13.19
CA GLY A 146 18.44 -21.14 13.06
C GLY A 146 19.63 -20.18 13.04
N LYS A 147 20.81 -20.76 12.77
CA LYS A 147 22.09 -20.06 12.76
C LYS A 147 22.56 -19.79 11.33
N GLY A 148 22.61 -18.53 10.94
CA GLY A 148 23.20 -18.09 9.67
C GLY A 148 24.72 -17.88 9.80
N VAL A 149 25.48 -18.38 8.85
CA VAL A 149 26.96 -18.33 8.87
C VAL A 149 27.48 -17.61 7.63
N LEU A 150 28.34 -16.60 7.82
CA LEU A 150 29.05 -15.92 6.74
C LEU A 150 30.57 -16.01 6.97
N ARG A 151 31.30 -16.41 5.94
CA ARG A 151 32.77 -16.46 5.89
C ARG A 151 33.23 -15.64 4.68
N GLY A 152 33.62 -14.40 4.92
CA GLY A 152 34.07 -13.47 3.88
C GLY A 152 35.59 -13.33 3.88
N THR A 153 36.22 -13.44 2.71
CA THR A 153 37.62 -13.07 2.48
C THR A 153 37.68 -12.13 1.29
N ARG A 154 38.15 -10.90 1.49
CA ARG A 154 38.07 -9.83 0.48
C ARG A 154 36.65 -9.60 -0.04
N LEU A 155 35.66 -9.73 0.86
CA LEU A 155 34.27 -9.37 0.59
C LEU A 155 34.16 -7.86 0.55
N LYS A 156 33.55 -7.31 -0.50
CA LYS A 156 33.49 -5.86 -0.75
C LYS A 156 32.07 -5.37 -0.93
N ALA A 157 31.82 -4.18 -0.41
CA ALA A 157 30.65 -3.39 -0.72
C ALA A 157 30.78 -2.79 -2.14
N GLY A 158 29.82 -3.10 -3.01
CA GLY A 158 29.69 -2.53 -4.36
C GLY A 158 28.98 -1.17 -4.34
N PRO A 159 28.31 -0.75 -5.43
CA PRO A 159 27.47 0.45 -5.42
C PRO A 159 26.22 0.26 -4.56
N ARG A 160 25.88 1.29 -3.76
CA ARG A 160 24.71 1.33 -2.86
C ARG A 160 24.50 0.04 -2.03
N PRO A 161 25.53 -0.45 -1.31
CA PRO A 161 25.36 -1.55 -0.38
C PRO A 161 24.91 -1.00 0.97
N ASP A 162 23.91 -1.64 1.56
CA ASP A 162 23.66 -1.51 2.98
C ASP A 162 24.69 -2.35 3.77
N ALA A 163 24.42 -2.64 5.05
CA ALA A 163 25.33 -3.36 5.93
C ALA A 163 25.18 -4.89 5.95
N ILE A 164 26.20 -5.56 6.49
CA ILE A 164 26.03 -6.87 7.13
C ILE A 164 25.42 -6.61 8.51
N ILE A 165 24.16 -7.01 8.71
CA ILE A 165 23.36 -6.65 9.88
C ILE A 165 23.32 -7.85 10.85
N LEU A 166 24.17 -7.80 11.87
CA LEU A 166 24.29 -8.82 12.90
C LEU A 166 23.09 -8.74 13.86
N SER A 167 22.21 -9.74 13.78
CA SER A 167 21.07 -9.94 14.69
C SER A 167 20.76 -11.42 14.84
N GLY A 168 20.01 -11.79 15.88
CA GLY A 168 19.64 -13.19 16.10
C GLY A 168 20.86 -14.08 16.34
N GLU A 169 20.84 -15.27 15.74
CA GLU A 169 21.95 -16.22 15.74
C GLU A 169 22.77 -16.09 14.44
N ALA A 170 23.74 -15.16 14.45
CA ALA A 170 24.67 -14.96 13.34
C ALA A 170 26.10 -15.36 13.72
N ASP A 171 26.84 -15.93 12.79
CA ASP A 171 28.26 -16.23 12.97
C ASP A 171 29.02 -15.77 11.74
N VAL A 172 29.67 -14.62 11.86
CA VAL A 172 30.32 -13.91 10.76
C VAL A 172 31.82 -13.86 11.00
N THR A 173 32.60 -14.21 9.99
CA THR A 173 34.05 -14.01 9.96
C THR A 173 34.41 -13.26 8.68
N LEU A 174 35.14 -12.16 8.81
CA LEU A 174 35.64 -11.34 7.71
C LEU A 174 37.15 -11.22 7.78
N THR A 175 37.81 -11.41 6.66
CA THR A 175 39.26 -11.27 6.50
C THR A 175 39.55 -10.40 5.28
N ASP A 176 40.42 -9.40 5.42
CA ASP A 176 40.82 -8.49 4.34
C ASP A 176 39.64 -7.86 3.58
N SER A 177 38.52 -7.66 4.27
CA SER A 177 37.23 -7.28 3.67
C SER A 177 36.97 -5.78 3.81
N ASP A 178 36.04 -5.26 3.03
CA ASP A 178 35.66 -3.84 3.04
C ASP A 178 34.13 -3.70 2.90
N PHE A 179 33.43 -3.58 4.03
CA PHE A 179 31.97 -3.65 4.05
C PHE A 179 31.37 -2.83 5.21
N PRO A 180 30.22 -2.16 5.04
CA PRO A 180 29.49 -1.57 6.15
C PRO A 180 28.97 -2.63 7.14
N ILE A 181 29.07 -2.38 8.44
CA ILE A 181 28.70 -3.36 9.47
C ILE A 181 27.62 -2.81 10.37
N GLY A 182 26.59 -3.63 10.63
CA GLY A 182 25.48 -3.34 11.51
C GLY A 182 25.48 -4.21 12.75
N LEU A 183 25.59 -3.63 13.94
CA LEU A 183 25.61 -4.37 15.21
C LEU A 183 24.25 -4.31 15.91
N GLY A 184 23.60 -5.45 16.10
CA GLY A 184 22.39 -5.58 16.89
C GLY A 184 22.69 -5.76 18.38
N VAL A 185 22.37 -4.75 19.19
CA VAL A 185 22.52 -4.77 20.65
C VAL A 185 21.14 -4.78 21.30
N TYR A 186 20.95 -5.66 22.29
CA TYR A 186 19.66 -5.93 22.91
C TYR A 186 19.63 -5.37 24.33
N CYS A 187 18.70 -4.46 24.60
CA CYS A 187 18.62 -3.72 25.86
C CYS A 187 17.74 -4.40 26.92
N ASP A 188 17.00 -5.47 26.59
CA ASP A 188 16.01 -6.10 27.47
C ASP A 188 16.58 -6.78 28.72
N LYS A 189 17.88 -7.08 28.73
CA LYS A 189 18.55 -7.69 29.90
C LYS A 189 19.42 -6.72 30.71
N GLY A 190 19.45 -5.45 30.31
CA GLY A 190 20.24 -4.42 30.98
C GLY A 190 21.76 -4.63 30.87
N GLY A 191 22.52 -3.95 31.73
CA GLY A 191 23.99 -4.06 31.80
C GLY A 191 24.72 -2.88 31.16
N SER A 192 26.03 -3.00 30.95
CA SER A 192 26.83 -1.96 30.29
C SER A 192 27.80 -2.59 29.28
N THR A 193 27.98 -1.95 28.13
CA THR A 193 28.99 -2.33 27.13
C THR A 193 29.69 -1.10 26.53
N LYS A 194 30.91 -1.31 26.01
CA LYS A 194 31.70 -0.30 25.31
C LYS A 194 31.95 -0.77 23.88
N LEU A 195 31.66 0.08 22.92
CA LEU A 195 31.82 -0.20 21.49
C LEU A 195 32.84 0.75 20.88
N ASN A 196 33.93 0.19 20.37
CA ASN A 196 34.89 0.92 19.55
C ASN A 196 34.50 0.79 18.08
N LEU A 197 34.03 1.87 17.45
CA LEU A 197 33.41 1.87 16.11
C LEU A 197 34.14 2.84 15.16
N VAL A 198 35.46 2.69 15.01
CA VAL A 198 36.26 3.53 14.11
C VAL A 198 35.93 3.20 12.66
N PRO A 199 35.49 4.14 11.82
CA PRO A 199 35.32 3.90 10.39
C PRO A 199 36.64 4.06 9.62
N GLY A 200 36.73 3.43 8.45
CA GLY A 200 37.72 3.72 7.40
C GLY A 200 39.08 3.05 7.55
N ASP A 201 39.55 2.78 8.76
CA ASP A 201 40.77 2.02 9.00
C ASP A 201 40.50 0.51 8.97
N SER A 202 41.54 -0.28 8.64
CA SER A 202 41.52 -1.72 8.83
C SER A 202 41.48 -2.06 10.32
N ILE A 203 40.51 -2.87 10.72
CA ILE A 203 40.33 -3.30 12.11
C ILE A 203 40.42 -4.82 12.25
N THR A 204 41.04 -5.23 13.36
CA THR A 204 41.00 -6.61 13.85
C THR A 204 40.27 -6.58 15.19
N ALA A 205 39.07 -7.15 15.22
CA ALA A 205 38.18 -7.06 16.36
C ALA A 205 37.26 -8.28 16.45
N GLN A 206 36.81 -8.58 17.66
CA GLN A 206 35.81 -9.59 17.93
C GLN A 206 34.66 -8.95 18.72
N TYR A 207 33.43 -9.21 18.28
CA TYR A 207 32.21 -8.82 18.97
C TYR A 207 31.34 -10.06 19.16
N ASN A 208 30.96 -10.35 20.39
CA ASN A 208 30.18 -11.53 20.74
C ASN A 208 29.46 -11.33 22.08
N ARG A 209 28.77 -12.37 22.55
CA ARG A 209 28.05 -12.34 23.83
C ARG A 209 28.94 -12.08 25.06
N ASP A 210 30.24 -12.33 24.98
CA ASP A 210 31.16 -12.24 26.12
C ASP A 210 31.65 -10.79 26.33
N ASN A 211 31.49 -9.91 25.34
CA ASN A 211 31.90 -8.50 25.41
C ASN A 211 30.79 -7.48 25.07
N LEU A 212 29.57 -7.95 24.81
CA LEU A 212 28.39 -7.12 24.55
C LEU A 212 27.31 -7.28 25.64
N LEU A 213 26.23 -6.50 25.53
CA LEU A 213 25.11 -6.65 26.45
C LEU A 213 24.53 -8.08 26.40
N PRO A 214 24.05 -8.60 27.55
CA PRO A 214 23.36 -9.88 27.58
C PRO A 214 22.16 -9.88 26.60
N GLY A 215 22.00 -10.96 25.84
CA GLY A 215 20.97 -11.08 24.79
C GLY A 215 21.53 -11.10 23.36
N VAL A 216 22.80 -10.69 23.18
CA VAL A 216 23.53 -10.94 21.94
C VAL A 216 23.80 -12.44 21.79
N ASN A 217 23.28 -13.03 20.71
CA ASN A 217 23.49 -14.44 20.35
C ASN A 217 24.30 -14.61 19.05
N TRP A 218 24.85 -13.52 18.55
CA TRP A 218 25.69 -13.50 17.35
C TRP A 218 27.16 -13.32 17.68
N ARG A 219 28.02 -13.65 16.71
CA ARG A 219 29.46 -13.45 16.74
C ARG A 219 29.93 -12.81 15.44
N LEU A 220 30.78 -11.80 15.57
CA LEU A 220 31.53 -11.19 14.48
C LEU A 220 33.02 -11.26 14.80
N ASN A 221 33.80 -11.89 13.92
CA ASN A 221 35.25 -11.87 13.93
C ASN A 221 35.74 -11.13 12.70
N MET A 222 36.61 -10.15 12.88
CA MET A 222 37.22 -9.39 11.79
C MET A 222 38.73 -9.43 11.90
N THR A 223 39.40 -9.57 10.76
CA THR A 223 40.86 -9.50 10.64
C THR A 223 41.18 -8.63 9.44
N ASP A 224 41.97 -7.57 9.65
CA ASP A 224 42.32 -6.59 8.61
C ASP A 224 41.12 -6.13 7.76
N THR A 225 39.97 -5.90 8.40
CA THR A 225 38.73 -5.57 7.70
C THR A 225 38.47 -4.08 7.82
N ARG A 226 38.22 -3.39 6.71
CA ARG A 226 37.80 -2.00 6.69
C ARG A 226 36.28 -1.90 6.84
N VAL A 227 35.81 -1.06 7.76
CA VAL A 227 34.38 -0.75 7.89
C VAL A 227 34.16 0.70 7.52
N GLN A 228 33.59 0.96 6.35
CA GLN A 228 33.39 2.34 5.87
C GLN A 228 32.35 3.10 6.69
N ARG A 229 31.33 2.37 7.15
CA ARG A 229 30.21 2.92 7.92
C ARG A 229 29.69 1.89 8.91
N TRP A 230 29.37 2.38 10.10
CA TRP A 230 28.78 1.58 11.16
C TRP A 230 27.29 1.87 11.27
N PHE A 231 26.52 0.81 11.47
CA PHE A 231 25.13 0.87 11.90
C PHE A 231 25.03 0.26 13.29
N LEU A 232 24.36 0.92 14.21
CA LEU A 232 24.15 0.44 15.57
C LEU A 232 22.66 0.29 15.81
N PHE A 233 22.18 -0.96 15.88
CA PHE A 233 20.78 -1.29 16.11
C PHE A 233 20.56 -1.58 17.59
N LEU A 234 20.03 -0.60 18.32
CA LEU A 234 19.68 -0.69 19.74
C LEU A 234 18.22 -1.16 19.87
N ARG A 235 18.04 -2.39 20.32
CA ARG A 235 16.76 -3.11 20.29
C ARG A 235 16.14 -3.28 21.67
N ARG A 236 14.83 -3.49 21.70
CA ARG A 236 14.04 -3.78 22.92
C ARG A 236 14.15 -2.66 23.96
N ILE A 237 14.03 -1.42 23.52
CA ILE A 237 14.08 -0.25 24.40
C ILE A 237 12.68 -0.04 24.99
N GLY A 238 12.55 -0.03 26.31
CA GLY A 238 11.27 0.13 27.00
C GLY A 238 11.43 0.42 28.49
N GLY A 239 10.55 1.23 29.07
CA GLY A 239 10.68 1.67 30.47
C GLY A 239 10.52 0.56 31.53
N TRP A 240 9.97 -0.60 31.15
CA TRP A 240 9.81 -1.77 32.04
C TRP A 240 11.03 -2.69 32.04
N GLN A 241 12.01 -2.45 31.17
CA GLN A 241 13.22 -3.25 31.10
C GLN A 241 14.29 -2.75 32.08
N PRO A 242 15.20 -3.62 32.55
CA PRO A 242 16.33 -3.19 33.37
C PRO A 242 17.25 -2.19 32.63
N PRO A 243 17.93 -1.27 33.36
CA PRO A 243 18.81 -0.27 32.75
C PRO A 243 19.93 -0.88 31.89
N ALA A 244 20.08 -0.37 30.67
CA ALA A 244 21.11 -0.75 29.71
C ALA A 244 21.95 0.49 29.34
N GLU A 245 23.28 0.35 29.40
CA GLU A 245 24.22 1.40 29.06
C GLU A 245 25.10 0.99 27.87
N VAL A 246 25.16 1.84 26.85
CA VAL A 246 26.05 1.67 25.70
C VAL A 246 26.96 2.88 25.60
N THR A 247 28.27 2.65 25.68
CA THR A 247 29.29 3.70 25.52
C THR A 247 29.98 3.57 24.17
N LEU A 248 29.96 4.62 23.35
CA LEU A 248 30.66 4.67 22.08
C LEU A 248 32.05 5.30 22.23
N THR A 249 33.05 4.64 21.66
CA THR A 249 34.47 5.02 21.63
C THR A 249 34.88 5.26 20.18
N ALA A 250 35.51 6.41 19.93
CA ALA A 250 36.07 6.84 18.65
C ALA A 250 35.15 6.69 17.40
N SER A 251 33.83 6.75 17.61
CA SER A 251 32.83 6.52 16.56
C SER A 251 32.68 7.74 15.65
N ARG A 252 32.78 7.57 14.33
CA ARG A 252 32.50 8.61 13.33
C ARG A 252 31.60 8.06 12.22
N ASP A 253 30.73 8.89 11.67
CA ASP A 253 29.77 8.51 10.62
C ASP A 253 28.93 7.26 10.96
N THR A 254 28.42 7.17 12.19
CA THR A 254 27.59 6.04 12.64
C THR A 254 26.11 6.35 12.45
N ILE A 255 25.37 5.36 11.94
CA ILE A 255 23.91 5.38 11.89
C ILE A 255 23.36 4.68 13.14
N VAL A 256 22.59 5.39 13.95
CA VAL A 256 22.00 4.82 15.18
C VAL A 256 20.53 4.47 14.94
N SER A 257 20.23 3.19 14.95
CA SER A 257 18.89 2.64 14.76
C SER A 257 18.27 2.28 16.12
N LEU A 258 17.15 2.91 16.48
CA LEU A 258 16.49 2.77 17.78
C LEU A 258 15.17 2.02 17.61
N PHE A 259 14.95 0.95 18.38
CA PHE A 259 13.69 0.16 18.38
C PHE A 259 12.96 0.28 19.72
N PRO A 260 12.33 1.43 20.00
CA PRO A 260 11.47 1.59 21.16
C PRO A 260 10.16 0.80 21.07
N HIS A 261 9.73 0.29 22.21
CA HIS A 261 8.39 -0.26 22.41
C HIS A 261 7.71 0.52 23.54
N ASN A 262 6.44 0.89 23.39
CA ASN A 262 5.65 1.63 24.38
C ASN A 262 6.40 2.80 25.03
N LEU A 263 7.17 3.55 24.23
CA LEU A 263 8.01 4.63 24.73
C LEU A 263 7.16 5.84 25.10
N LYS A 264 7.48 6.46 26.24
CA LYS A 264 6.78 7.65 26.74
C LYS A 264 7.77 8.77 27.03
N GLY A 265 7.29 10.01 26.95
CA GLY A 265 8.04 11.20 27.37
C GLY A 265 8.80 11.92 26.25
N GLU A 266 9.65 12.86 26.62
CA GLU A 266 10.42 13.68 25.69
C GLU A 266 11.86 13.18 25.57
N ILE A 267 12.36 13.10 24.33
CA ILE A 267 13.71 12.67 24.00
C ILE A 267 14.34 13.68 23.06
N THR A 268 15.56 14.12 23.37
CA THR A 268 16.36 14.97 22.49
C THR A 268 17.51 14.18 21.87
N LEU A 269 17.50 14.09 20.54
CA LEU A 269 18.56 13.48 19.74
C LEU A 269 19.67 14.50 19.47
N THR A 270 20.91 14.06 19.66
CA THR A 270 22.12 14.82 19.35
C THR A 270 23.06 13.97 18.50
N ASN A 271 23.87 14.61 17.66
CA ASN A 271 24.81 13.87 16.81
C ASN A 271 26.13 13.57 17.52
N ASP A 272 26.45 14.30 18.59
CA ASP A 272 27.76 14.24 19.26
C ASP A 272 27.74 13.53 20.61
N LEU A 273 26.54 13.20 21.11
CA LEU A 273 26.29 12.68 22.46
C LEU A 273 27.03 13.47 23.56
N ALA A 274 27.13 14.80 23.40
CA ALA A 274 27.72 15.66 24.44
C ALA A 274 26.95 15.55 25.76
N THR A 275 25.63 15.43 25.65
CA THR A 275 24.76 14.92 26.70
C THR A 275 24.37 13.47 26.34
N PRO A 276 24.44 12.52 27.29
CA PRO A 276 23.93 11.17 27.06
C PRO A 276 22.49 11.17 26.56
N LEU A 277 22.21 10.35 25.55
CA LEU A 277 20.86 10.05 25.11
C LEU A 277 20.25 9.05 26.08
N VAL A 278 19.17 9.44 26.76
CA VAL A 278 18.40 8.56 27.65
C VAL A 278 17.03 8.32 27.02
N MET A 279 16.66 7.05 26.83
CA MET A 279 15.40 6.65 26.20
C MET A 279 14.90 5.35 26.82
N GLY A 280 13.78 5.37 27.53
CA GLY A 280 13.28 4.18 28.25
C GLY A 280 14.34 3.66 29.22
N ASN A 281 14.76 2.41 29.07
CA ASN A 281 15.83 1.81 29.85
C ASN A 281 17.24 2.02 29.29
N LEU A 282 17.38 2.61 28.09
CA LEU A 282 18.66 2.81 27.42
C LEU A 282 19.32 4.13 27.85
N THR A 283 20.62 4.07 28.14
CA THR A 283 21.54 5.22 28.15
C THR A 283 22.61 5.01 27.09
N LEU A 284 22.62 5.85 26.05
CA LEU A 284 23.65 5.88 25.02
C LEU A 284 24.54 7.11 25.23
N LYS A 285 25.84 6.91 25.41
CA LYS A 285 26.80 7.99 25.69
C LYS A 285 28.11 7.82 24.93
N ARG A 286 28.89 8.89 24.85
CA ARG A 286 30.28 8.83 24.38
C ARG A 286 31.25 8.51 25.53
N ASN A 287 32.37 7.89 25.19
CA ASN A 287 33.50 7.79 26.11
C ASN A 287 34.09 9.20 26.36
N ASN A 288 34.45 9.49 27.61
CA ASN A 288 34.93 10.82 27.99
C ASN A 288 36.17 11.22 27.18
N GLY A 289 36.11 12.39 26.53
CA GLY A 289 37.22 12.95 25.76
C GLY A 289 37.32 12.46 24.32
N GLU A 290 36.48 11.51 23.90
CA GLU A 290 36.50 11.02 22.52
C GLU A 290 35.31 11.55 21.71
N PRO A 291 35.53 12.03 20.47
CA PRO A 291 34.46 12.48 19.62
C PRO A 291 33.59 11.29 19.19
N VAL A 292 32.28 11.47 19.31
CA VAL A 292 31.28 10.63 18.65
C VAL A 292 30.61 11.47 17.56
N GLY A 293 30.43 10.87 16.38
CA GLY A 293 29.68 11.47 15.28
C GLY A 293 28.62 10.51 14.76
N ILE A 294 27.39 10.70 15.21
CA ILE A 294 26.19 10.08 14.64
C ILE A 294 25.80 10.89 13.42
N SER A 295 25.83 10.26 12.24
CA SER A 295 25.48 10.96 10.99
C SER A 295 23.97 11.01 10.76
N MET A 296 23.24 10.00 11.23
CA MET A 296 21.79 9.94 11.18
C MET A 296 21.24 8.90 12.15
N TYR A 297 19.95 9.00 12.41
CA TYR A 297 19.17 8.03 13.15
C TYR A 297 18.24 7.25 12.23
N ALA A 298 17.85 6.06 12.66
CA ALA A 298 16.67 5.35 12.18
C ALA A 298 15.80 4.99 13.39
N MET A 299 14.48 5.08 13.26
CA MET A 299 13.58 4.87 14.39
C MET A 299 12.45 3.91 14.03
N TYR A 300 12.24 2.91 14.89
CA TYR A 300 11.29 1.81 14.68
C TYR A 300 10.40 1.69 15.93
N PHE A 301 9.31 2.44 15.94
CA PHE A 301 8.36 2.50 17.05
C PHE A 301 7.34 1.35 16.98
N SER A 302 6.99 0.81 18.14
CA SER A 302 5.99 -0.24 18.27
C SER A 302 5.24 -0.13 19.60
N GLY A 303 4.07 -0.76 19.66
CA GLY A 303 3.26 -0.83 20.87
C GLY A 303 2.29 0.35 21.03
N GLU A 304 1.05 0.03 21.38
CA GLU A 304 -0.09 0.95 21.45
C GLU A 304 0.06 2.04 22.50
N GLU A 305 0.83 1.80 23.56
CA GLU A 305 1.06 2.80 24.62
C GLU A 305 2.20 3.78 24.29
N THR A 306 2.74 3.74 23.08
CA THR A 306 3.74 4.72 22.65
C THR A 306 3.12 6.12 22.66
N ASP A 307 3.71 7.02 23.43
CA ASP A 307 3.36 8.44 23.51
C ASP A 307 4.62 9.27 23.76
N ALA A 308 5.42 9.45 22.71
CA ALA A 308 6.74 10.05 22.79
C ALA A 308 6.82 11.39 22.03
N THR A 309 7.72 12.27 22.45
CA THR A 309 8.11 13.47 21.73
C THR A 309 9.60 13.42 21.42
N ILE A 310 9.97 13.48 20.14
CA ILE A 310 11.35 13.45 19.66
C ILE A 310 11.74 14.84 19.16
N LYS A 311 12.82 15.39 19.71
CA LYS A 311 13.40 16.68 19.34
C LYS A 311 14.86 16.51 18.94
N GLY A 312 15.44 17.48 18.24
CA GLY A 312 16.87 17.48 17.98
C GLY A 312 17.28 18.25 16.72
N ARG A 313 18.60 18.39 16.56
CA ARG A 313 19.23 18.88 15.33
C ARG A 313 19.91 17.70 14.62
N THR A 314 19.13 16.87 13.94
CA THR A 314 19.62 15.63 13.36
C THR A 314 18.86 15.22 12.10
N HIS A 315 19.29 14.10 11.53
CA HIS A 315 18.71 13.49 10.35
C HIS A 315 18.19 12.11 10.71
N ILE A 316 16.98 11.81 10.30
CA ILE A 316 16.33 10.51 10.41
C ILE A 316 16.27 9.93 8.99
N CYS A 317 17.04 8.88 8.73
CA CYS A 317 17.08 8.24 7.42
C CYS A 317 15.91 7.27 7.20
N GLU A 318 15.46 6.61 8.26
CA GLU A 318 14.32 5.69 8.25
C GLU A 318 13.40 5.90 9.45
N TRP A 319 12.10 5.78 9.20
CA TRP A 319 11.07 5.82 10.22
C TRP A 319 10.05 4.71 9.97
N MET A 320 9.82 3.87 10.96
CA MET A 320 8.76 2.87 10.94
C MET A 320 7.96 2.97 12.24
N GLN A 321 6.65 3.00 12.15
CA GLN A 321 5.77 3.04 13.32
C GLN A 321 4.49 2.25 13.03
N SER A 322 4.19 1.26 13.88
CA SER A 322 3.02 0.40 13.70
C SER A 322 1.86 0.71 14.66
N ALA A 323 2.09 1.54 15.68
CA ALA A 323 1.07 1.90 16.68
C ALA A 323 1.49 3.14 17.50
N GLY A 324 0.56 3.64 18.31
CA GLY A 324 0.77 4.72 19.29
C GLY A 324 0.98 6.10 18.66
N THR A 325 1.24 7.11 19.47
CA THR A 325 1.48 8.50 19.05
C THR A 325 2.93 8.90 19.23
N VAL A 326 3.54 9.46 18.18
CA VAL A 326 4.87 10.07 18.27
C VAL A 326 4.81 11.49 17.72
N ARG A 327 5.31 12.44 18.50
CA ARG A 327 5.48 13.84 18.10
C ARG A 327 6.94 14.05 17.71
N VAL A 328 7.20 14.72 16.59
CA VAL A 328 8.55 15.05 16.15
C VAL A 328 8.63 16.54 15.89
N GLU A 329 9.60 17.20 16.51
CA GLU A 329 9.70 18.65 16.47
C GLU A 329 11.14 19.12 16.18
N GLY A 330 11.32 19.93 15.14
CA GLY A 330 12.55 20.69 14.94
C GLY A 330 12.66 21.83 15.95
N ILE A 331 13.89 22.12 16.40
CA ILE A 331 14.15 23.07 17.48
C ILE A 331 13.80 24.50 17.04
N ASP A 332 14.56 25.08 16.11
CA ASP A 332 14.40 26.48 15.71
C ASP A 332 13.79 26.62 14.31
N LYS A 333 14.17 25.73 13.40
CA LYS A 333 13.74 25.78 11.98
C LYS A 333 13.44 24.39 11.43
N PRO A 334 12.65 24.28 10.34
CA PRO A 334 12.29 23.00 9.74
C PRO A 334 13.46 22.10 9.36
N GLN A 335 14.62 22.67 9.04
CA GLN A 335 15.81 21.92 8.63
C GLN A 335 16.61 21.35 9.80
N ASP A 336 16.25 21.67 11.04
CA ASP A 336 16.92 21.12 12.22
C ASP A 336 16.63 19.62 12.36
N MET A 337 15.42 19.19 12.04
CA MET A 337 15.04 17.78 12.01
C MET A 337 14.62 17.40 10.60
N THR A 338 15.37 16.48 9.98
CA THR A 338 15.09 16.04 8.61
C THR A 338 14.75 14.56 8.55
N PHE A 339 13.64 14.22 7.92
CA PHE A 339 13.32 12.88 7.45
C PHE A 339 13.84 12.72 6.03
N GLY A 340 14.90 11.93 5.85
CA GLY A 340 15.41 11.61 4.52
C GLY A 340 14.42 10.82 3.66
N CYS A 341 13.44 10.17 4.30
CA CYS A 341 12.42 9.32 3.66
C CYS A 341 13.02 8.26 2.74
N THR A 342 14.17 7.68 3.10
CA THR A 342 14.63 6.44 2.44
C THR A 342 13.57 5.36 2.64
N THR A 343 13.03 5.28 3.86
CA THR A 343 11.76 4.66 4.17
C THR A 343 11.08 5.46 5.29
N LEU A 344 9.89 6.02 5.06
CA LEU A 344 8.97 6.37 6.14
C LEU A 344 7.71 5.53 5.97
N GLU A 345 7.40 4.70 6.97
CA GLU A 345 6.23 3.84 6.97
C GLU A 345 5.44 3.99 8.28
N LEU A 346 4.15 4.29 8.15
CA LEU A 346 3.17 4.25 9.23
C LEU A 346 2.11 3.20 8.90
N SER A 347 1.78 2.32 9.84
CA SER A 347 0.76 1.27 9.71
C SER A 347 -0.01 1.08 11.02
N GLY A 348 -1.02 0.22 11.04
CA GLY A 348 -1.90 0.02 12.18
C GLY A 348 -2.58 1.32 12.60
N ASP A 349 -2.60 1.57 13.91
CA ASP A 349 -3.12 2.81 14.51
C ASP A 349 -2.00 3.83 14.81
N ALA A 350 -0.89 3.77 14.06
CA ALA A 350 0.21 4.70 14.23
C ALA A 350 -0.22 6.15 13.96
N LYS A 351 0.14 7.05 14.87
CA LYS A 351 -0.02 8.50 14.70
C LYS A 351 1.33 9.21 14.79
N LEU A 352 1.75 9.83 13.70
CA LEU A 352 2.94 10.68 13.64
C LEU A 352 2.50 12.15 13.55
N ILE A 353 2.92 12.97 14.51
CA ILE A 353 2.68 14.42 14.53
C ILE A 353 4.01 15.14 14.34
N ALA A 354 4.27 15.64 13.14
CA ALA A 354 5.50 16.34 12.80
C ALA A 354 5.32 17.87 12.81
N ASN A 355 6.21 18.62 13.44
CA ASN A 355 6.18 20.08 13.45
C ASN A 355 7.57 20.65 13.17
N ARG A 356 7.67 21.63 12.27
CA ARG A 356 8.96 22.23 11.87
C ARG A 356 9.97 21.13 11.51
N VAL A 357 9.65 20.29 10.54
CA VAL A 357 10.57 19.27 10.02
C VAL A 357 10.75 19.40 8.51
N HIS A 358 11.80 18.79 7.98
CA HIS A 358 12.01 18.63 6.54
C HIS A 358 11.71 17.18 6.13
N PHE A 359 10.92 16.96 5.08
CA PHE A 359 10.72 15.64 4.47
C PHE A 359 11.37 15.57 3.09
N GLY A 360 12.01 14.44 2.82
CA GLY A 360 12.80 14.21 1.63
C GLY A 360 14.29 14.42 1.88
N ARG A 361 15.10 13.94 0.93
CA ARG A 361 16.56 13.96 1.10
C ARG A 361 17.08 15.41 1.14
N PRO A 362 18.03 15.72 2.02
CA PRO A 362 18.74 16.99 1.98
C PRO A 362 19.30 17.23 0.58
N MET A 363 19.25 18.46 0.09
CA MET A 363 19.84 18.86 -1.21
C MET A 363 21.33 18.49 -1.34
N THR A 364 22.02 18.24 -0.23
CA THR A 364 23.43 17.83 -0.15
C THR A 364 23.65 16.33 -0.38
N TRP A 365 22.60 15.50 -0.34
CA TRP A 365 22.66 14.05 -0.52
C TRP A 365 22.45 13.64 -1.98
N GLN A 366 23.49 13.86 -2.79
CA GLN A 366 23.64 13.47 -4.21
C GLN A 366 22.55 13.95 -5.20
N PRO A 367 22.92 14.49 -6.37
CA PRO A 367 21.99 15.19 -7.27
C PRO A 367 21.05 14.32 -8.12
N GLU A 368 21.04 12.99 -8.01
CA GLU A 368 20.38 12.13 -9.02
C GLU A 368 19.18 11.33 -8.46
N ASN A 369 17.98 11.66 -8.97
CA ASN A 369 16.75 10.87 -9.11
C ASN A 369 16.14 10.09 -7.93
N ASN A 370 16.67 10.16 -6.72
CA ASN A 370 16.10 9.40 -5.60
C ASN A 370 14.92 10.16 -4.97
N LEU A 371 13.70 9.71 -5.29
CA LEU A 371 12.45 10.09 -4.63
C LEU A 371 12.41 9.52 -3.21
N GLY A 372 12.18 10.37 -2.20
CA GLY A 372 11.85 9.90 -0.86
C GLY A 372 10.39 9.46 -0.77
N GLU A 373 10.07 8.46 0.04
CA GLU A 373 8.70 7.95 0.19
C GLU A 373 8.23 7.95 1.63
N ALA A 374 7.03 8.49 1.84
CA ALA A 374 6.28 8.48 3.07
C ALA A 374 4.97 7.72 2.84
N ASN A 375 4.95 6.47 3.28
CA ASN A 375 3.83 5.55 3.13
C ASN A 375 3.02 5.50 4.43
N VAL A 376 1.74 5.84 4.37
CA VAL A 376 0.80 5.79 5.50
C VAL A 376 -0.32 4.84 5.11
N LYS A 377 -0.50 3.77 5.86
CA LYS A 377 -1.38 2.65 5.51
C LYS A 377 -2.36 2.34 6.63
N GLU A 378 -3.40 1.57 6.33
CA GLU A 378 -4.38 1.08 7.32
C GLU A 378 -5.08 2.26 8.01
N ASN A 379 -5.09 2.34 9.36
CA ASN A 379 -5.69 3.46 10.10
C ASN A 379 -4.69 4.55 10.46
N ALA A 380 -3.46 4.46 9.94
CA ALA A 380 -2.38 5.31 10.38
C ALA A 380 -2.60 6.77 9.96
N THR A 381 -2.08 7.68 10.76
CA THR A 381 -2.26 9.12 10.58
C THR A 381 -0.93 9.86 10.64
N LEU A 382 -0.63 10.65 9.61
CA LEU A 382 0.45 11.63 9.59
C LEU A 382 -0.14 13.05 9.66
N GLN A 383 0.16 13.79 10.72
CA GLN A 383 -0.18 15.21 10.85
C GLN A 383 1.11 16.01 10.83
N ALA A 384 1.28 16.90 9.86
CA ALA A 384 2.48 17.70 9.71
C ALA A 384 2.15 19.19 9.72
N LYS A 385 2.94 20.00 10.44
CA LYS A 385 2.78 21.46 10.50
C LYS A 385 4.10 22.19 10.26
N ASN A 386 4.04 23.30 9.52
CA ASN A 386 5.19 24.17 9.24
C ASN A 386 6.39 23.42 8.66
N ILE A 387 6.13 22.47 7.76
CA ILE A 387 7.16 21.59 7.22
C ILE A 387 7.75 22.13 5.93
N SER A 388 8.90 21.58 5.53
CA SER A 388 9.41 21.75 4.17
C SER A 388 9.61 20.42 3.47
N VAL A 389 9.49 20.38 2.15
CA VAL A 389 9.62 19.14 1.36
C VAL A 389 10.56 19.29 0.17
N ASN A 390 11.27 18.23 -0.18
CA ASN A 390 12.09 18.15 -1.40
C ASN A 390 12.13 16.74 -1.99
N LYS A 391 11.61 16.56 -3.21
CA LYS A 391 11.56 15.27 -3.94
C LYS A 391 11.02 14.13 -3.06
N VAL A 392 9.77 14.27 -2.61
CA VAL A 392 9.11 13.29 -1.74
C VAL A 392 7.72 12.93 -2.27
N ARG A 393 7.33 11.67 -2.09
CA ARG A 393 5.96 11.18 -2.32
C ARG A 393 5.31 10.89 -0.98
N PHE A 394 4.11 11.44 -0.76
CA PHE A 394 3.21 10.97 0.29
C PHE A 394 2.19 10.02 -0.32
N ARG A 395 2.11 8.81 0.23
CA ARG A 395 1.15 7.78 -0.16
C ARG A 395 0.24 7.48 1.02
N ALA A 396 -1.08 7.54 0.83
CA ALA A 396 -2.08 7.14 1.82
C ALA A 396 -2.89 5.96 1.28
N GLU A 397 -2.91 4.84 2.00
CA GLU A 397 -3.56 3.58 1.62
C GLU A 397 -4.55 3.14 2.71
N GLY A 398 -5.71 2.58 2.33
CA GLY A 398 -6.69 2.13 3.33
C GLY A 398 -7.51 3.27 3.91
N ASP A 399 -7.63 3.36 5.23
CA ASP A 399 -8.29 4.47 5.94
C ASP A 399 -7.27 5.54 6.39
N ALA A 400 -6.05 5.47 5.87
CA ALA A 400 -4.94 6.28 6.29
C ALA A 400 -5.19 7.76 6.00
N THR A 401 -4.71 8.63 6.88
CA THR A 401 -4.81 10.09 6.67
C THR A 401 -3.45 10.77 6.74
N VAL A 402 -3.16 11.61 5.76
CA VAL A 402 -2.03 12.53 5.75
C VAL A 402 -2.60 13.94 5.72
N TYR A 403 -2.28 14.75 6.72
CA TYR A 403 -2.69 16.14 6.80
C TYR A 403 -1.46 17.02 6.98
N ILE A 404 -1.25 17.95 6.05
CA ILE A 404 -0.09 18.86 6.04
C ILE A 404 -0.58 20.30 6.06
N ASP A 405 -0.19 21.06 7.07
CA ASP A 405 -0.50 22.50 7.23
C ASP A 405 0.78 23.35 7.21
N GLY A 406 0.77 24.46 6.47
CA GLY A 406 1.91 25.36 6.36
C GLY A 406 3.10 24.76 5.60
N LEU A 407 2.83 24.06 4.49
CA LEU A 407 3.87 23.45 3.64
C LEU A 407 4.74 24.50 2.93
N LYS A 408 6.07 24.33 3.00
CA LYS A 408 7.05 25.00 2.13
C LYS A 408 7.67 24.01 1.12
N LYS A 409 7.29 24.11 -0.15
CA LYS A 409 7.82 23.27 -1.23
C LYS A 409 9.18 23.78 -1.72
N LEU A 410 10.24 22.98 -1.54
CA LEU A 410 11.61 23.29 -2.02
C LEU A 410 11.98 22.53 -3.30
N GLY A 411 11.23 21.48 -3.63
CA GLY A 411 11.40 20.67 -4.83
C GLY A 411 10.12 19.89 -5.14
N ASP A 412 10.22 18.78 -5.85
CA ASP A 412 9.04 18.02 -6.28
C ASP A 412 8.31 17.40 -5.08
N LEU A 413 6.98 17.39 -5.19
CA LEU A 413 6.07 16.79 -4.21
C LEU A 413 5.07 15.97 -5.00
N PHE A 414 4.98 14.69 -4.66
CA PHE A 414 4.05 13.74 -5.25
C PHE A 414 3.05 13.27 -4.19
N VAL A 415 1.83 12.97 -4.62
CA VAL A 415 0.76 12.46 -3.77
C VAL A 415 0.15 11.23 -4.43
N SER A 416 -0.20 10.23 -3.64
CA SER A 416 -0.89 9.02 -4.07
C SER A 416 -1.93 8.65 -3.01
N GLU A 417 -3.20 8.55 -3.41
CA GLU A 417 -4.35 8.20 -2.57
C GLU A 417 -4.91 6.85 -3.06
N GLU A 418 -4.72 5.79 -2.27
CA GLU A 418 -5.11 4.41 -2.58
C GLU A 418 -6.15 3.92 -1.55
N GLY A 419 -7.27 4.66 -1.49
CA GLY A 419 -8.30 4.54 -0.46
C GLY A 419 -8.08 5.52 0.70
N GLY A 420 -6.82 5.83 1.04
CA GLY A 420 -6.47 6.81 2.06
C GLY A 420 -6.58 8.25 1.54
N ARG A 421 -6.44 9.22 2.45
CA ARG A 421 -6.60 10.65 2.14
C ARG A 421 -5.33 11.45 2.43
N VAL A 422 -4.96 12.33 1.51
CA VAL A 422 -3.86 13.30 1.63
C VAL A 422 -4.40 14.72 1.46
N GLU A 423 -4.38 15.51 2.53
CA GLU A 423 -4.78 16.92 2.54
C GLU A 423 -3.56 17.81 2.78
N ILE A 424 -3.34 18.79 1.91
CA ILE A 424 -2.18 19.69 1.95
C ILE A 424 -2.66 21.15 1.87
N VAL A 425 -2.32 21.93 2.89
CA VAL A 425 -2.53 23.37 2.98
C VAL A 425 -1.17 24.05 2.88
N GLU A 426 -0.94 24.74 1.76
CA GLU A 426 0.29 25.49 1.55
C GLU A 426 0.33 26.75 2.43
N ALA A 427 1.53 27.14 2.88
CA ALA A 427 1.69 28.38 3.61
C ALA A 427 1.29 29.56 2.71
N SER A 428 0.27 30.34 3.11
CA SER A 428 -0.12 31.55 2.38
C SER A 428 1.08 32.47 2.26
N SER A 429 1.47 32.85 1.04
CA SER A 429 2.72 33.54 0.72
C SER A 429 2.87 34.95 1.31
N ASN A 430 1.92 35.41 2.12
CA ASN A 430 1.91 36.74 2.73
C ASN A 430 1.79 36.63 4.26
N THR A 431 2.82 37.12 4.96
CA THR A 431 2.97 37.31 6.42
C THR A 431 3.40 36.10 7.26
N LEU A 432 4.68 36.07 7.62
CA LEU A 432 5.19 35.38 8.81
C LEU A 432 5.09 36.37 9.99
N PRO A 433 4.27 36.16 11.03
CA PRO A 433 4.46 36.84 12.29
C PRO A 433 5.59 36.13 13.06
N ALA A 434 6.59 36.90 13.44
CA ALA A 434 7.46 36.55 14.55
C ALA A 434 6.62 36.59 15.83
N ASP A 435 6.82 35.59 16.69
CA ASP A 435 6.29 35.45 18.04
C ASP A 435 5.05 34.52 18.19
N LEU A 436 5.28 33.34 18.77
CA LEU A 436 4.30 32.29 19.04
C LEU A 436 4.51 31.75 20.47
N THR A 437 4.14 32.55 21.46
CA THR A 437 3.84 32.05 22.82
C THR A 437 2.47 32.55 23.26
N HIS A 438 1.38 31.99 22.73
CA HIS A 438 0.09 32.06 23.41
C HIS A 438 -0.77 30.82 23.19
N VAL A 439 -1.21 30.29 24.33
CA VAL A 439 -2.20 29.23 24.52
C VAL A 439 -3.49 29.60 23.78
N MET A 440 -4.03 28.66 23.02
CA MET A 440 -5.26 28.85 22.25
C MET A 440 -6.46 29.09 23.20
N PRO A 441 -7.30 30.11 22.96
CA PRO A 441 -8.67 30.06 23.41
C PRO A 441 -9.46 29.16 22.46
N ALA A 442 -10.40 28.38 23.02
CA ALA A 442 -11.39 27.64 22.25
C ALA A 442 -12.11 28.62 21.30
N ARG A 443 -12.04 28.36 19.99
CA ARG A 443 -12.77 29.15 18.98
C ARG A 443 -14.15 28.54 18.79
N ASP A 444 -15.17 29.38 19.01
CA ASP A 444 -16.54 29.17 18.57
C ASP A 444 -16.61 29.19 17.03
N ASP A 445 -16.94 28.05 16.45
CA ASP A 445 -17.18 27.84 15.02
C ASP A 445 -18.55 28.40 14.59
N LYS A 446 -18.63 29.71 14.33
CA LYS A 446 -19.85 30.27 13.69
C LYS A 446 -19.67 31.10 12.44
N ASN A 447 -18.47 31.47 12.00
CA ASN A 447 -18.33 32.31 10.80
C ASN A 447 -17.05 32.01 9.99
N ALA A 448 -17.09 30.93 9.18
CA ALA A 448 -16.22 30.77 8.02
C ALA A 448 -16.87 29.85 6.98
N SER A 449 -17.62 30.44 6.04
CA SER A 449 -18.26 29.76 4.90
C SER A 449 -17.28 29.48 3.74
N GLY A 450 -16.08 28.99 4.06
CA GLY A 450 -15.20 28.37 3.07
C GLY A 450 -15.63 26.93 2.84
N ARG A 451 -16.53 26.69 1.88
CA ARG A 451 -17.01 25.33 1.56
C ARG A 451 -15.84 24.44 1.17
N LYS A 452 -15.50 23.48 2.03
CA LYS A 452 -14.78 22.24 1.66
C LYS A 452 -15.42 21.71 0.37
N PRO A 453 -14.64 21.32 -0.67
CA PRO A 453 -15.21 20.58 -1.78
C PRO A 453 -15.81 19.30 -1.19
N LYS A 454 -17.15 19.20 -1.20
CA LYS A 454 -17.83 17.96 -0.85
C LYS A 454 -17.41 16.94 -1.90
N ILE A 455 -16.76 15.86 -1.49
CA ILE A 455 -16.61 14.66 -2.31
C ILE A 455 -18.03 14.29 -2.76
N ARG A 456 -18.30 14.38 -4.06
CA ARG A 456 -19.60 14.05 -4.63
C ARG A 456 -19.69 12.53 -4.70
N LYS A 457 -20.72 11.95 -4.08
CA LYS A 457 -20.99 10.52 -4.17
C LYS A 457 -21.42 10.18 -5.60
N PRO A 458 -20.99 9.03 -6.17
CA PRO A 458 -21.51 8.59 -7.46
C PRO A 458 -23.03 8.42 -7.39
N LYS A 459 -23.73 8.97 -8.38
CA LYS A 459 -25.16 8.77 -8.56
C LYS A 459 -25.40 7.44 -9.24
N VAL A 460 -26.25 6.61 -8.64
CA VAL A 460 -26.40 5.20 -9.04
C VAL A 460 -27.86 4.87 -9.30
N TRP A 461 -28.09 4.16 -10.40
CA TRP A 461 -29.33 3.45 -10.71
C TRP A 461 -28.99 1.98 -10.97
N ILE A 462 -29.69 1.04 -10.35
CA ILE A 462 -29.42 -0.39 -10.49
C ILE A 462 -30.57 -1.04 -11.25
N ILE A 463 -30.25 -1.88 -12.24
CA ILE A 463 -31.19 -2.75 -12.94
C ILE A 463 -30.68 -4.17 -12.78
N SER A 464 -31.49 -5.00 -12.15
CA SER A 464 -31.11 -6.31 -11.67
C SER A 464 -32.23 -7.31 -11.94
N ASP A 465 -31.87 -8.55 -12.28
CA ASP A 465 -32.80 -9.64 -12.42
C ASP A 465 -33.09 -10.34 -11.08
N MET A 466 -32.52 -9.86 -9.97
CA MET A 466 -32.85 -10.26 -8.60
C MET A 466 -34.37 -10.42 -8.40
N SER A 467 -34.75 -11.56 -7.84
CA SER A 467 -36.12 -11.87 -7.48
C SER A 467 -36.21 -12.75 -6.23
N ASP A 468 -37.42 -13.00 -5.74
CA ASP A 468 -37.63 -13.86 -4.60
C ASP A 468 -37.15 -15.29 -4.88
N LYS A 469 -36.02 -15.68 -4.29
CA LYS A 469 -35.42 -17.02 -4.42
C LYS A 469 -36.32 -18.17 -3.96
N ARG A 470 -37.47 -17.90 -3.35
CA ARG A 470 -38.49 -18.91 -2.99
C ARG A 470 -39.43 -19.25 -4.14
N LEU A 471 -39.44 -18.44 -5.21
CA LEU A 471 -40.15 -18.76 -6.44
C LEU A 471 -39.40 -19.91 -7.14
N GLY A 472 -40.09 -21.01 -7.36
CA GLY A 472 -39.50 -22.20 -7.98
C GLY A 472 -39.16 -21.97 -9.45
N GLY A 473 -37.98 -22.43 -9.87
CA GLY A 473 -37.53 -22.38 -11.26
C GLY A 473 -36.43 -23.38 -11.58
N ASP A 474 -35.82 -23.23 -12.76
CA ASP A 474 -34.88 -24.20 -13.34
C ASP A 474 -33.41 -23.92 -12.99
N GLU A 475 -33.11 -22.88 -12.20
CA GLU A 475 -31.75 -22.63 -11.73
C GLU A 475 -31.30 -23.73 -10.76
N LYS A 476 -29.98 -23.88 -10.61
CA LYS A 476 -29.38 -24.98 -9.83
C LYS A 476 -29.86 -25.00 -8.37
N GLU A 477 -30.15 -23.83 -7.82
CA GLU A 477 -30.63 -23.58 -6.47
C GLU A 477 -32.16 -23.81 -6.34
N GLY A 478 -32.85 -24.11 -7.45
CA GLY A 478 -34.29 -24.33 -7.54
C GLY A 478 -35.11 -23.04 -7.62
N SER A 479 -34.46 -21.89 -7.79
CA SER A 479 -35.08 -20.57 -7.94
C SER A 479 -35.32 -20.19 -9.41
N VAL A 480 -36.14 -19.15 -9.65
CA VAL A 480 -36.37 -18.62 -11.00
C VAL A 480 -35.12 -17.97 -11.60
N ASN A 481 -34.42 -17.13 -10.82
CA ASN A 481 -33.15 -16.53 -11.19
C ASN A 481 -32.05 -16.97 -10.22
N ASP A 482 -30.81 -16.78 -10.63
CA ASP A 482 -29.63 -17.05 -9.81
C ASP A 482 -29.64 -16.12 -8.56
N PRO A 483 -29.46 -16.64 -7.33
CA PRO A 483 -29.49 -15.82 -6.12
C PRO A 483 -28.24 -14.95 -5.83
N ASP A 484 -27.21 -14.89 -6.68
CA ASP A 484 -26.02 -14.05 -6.46
C ASP A 484 -26.36 -12.56 -6.32
N ASP A 485 -27.33 -12.11 -7.09
CA ASP A 485 -27.90 -10.77 -7.06
C ASP A 485 -28.43 -10.38 -5.67
N ILE A 486 -28.94 -11.34 -4.89
CA ILE A 486 -29.39 -11.12 -3.51
C ILE A 486 -28.20 -10.79 -2.60
N SER A 487 -27.11 -11.54 -2.76
CA SER A 487 -25.86 -11.30 -2.03
C SER A 487 -25.21 -9.99 -2.48
N ALA A 488 -25.16 -9.69 -3.78
CA ALA A 488 -24.64 -8.43 -4.30
C ALA A 488 -25.44 -7.22 -3.79
N MET A 489 -26.78 -7.30 -3.75
CA MET A 489 -27.63 -6.24 -3.22
C MET A 489 -27.41 -6.01 -1.73
N ALA A 490 -27.33 -7.06 -0.92
CA ALA A 490 -27.02 -6.91 0.51
C ALA A 490 -25.64 -6.26 0.74
N GLY A 491 -24.64 -6.65 -0.06
CA GLY A 491 -23.32 -6.02 -0.07
C GLY A 491 -23.39 -4.53 -0.45
N TYR A 492 -24.15 -4.18 -1.48
CA TYR A 492 -24.39 -2.78 -1.89
C TYR A 492 -25.04 -1.97 -0.78
N LEU A 493 -26.04 -2.53 -0.08
CA LEU A 493 -26.74 -1.83 1.00
C LEU A 493 -25.85 -1.57 2.22
N LEU A 494 -24.91 -2.47 2.53
CA LEU A 494 -23.85 -2.20 3.51
C LEU A 494 -22.94 -1.05 3.07
N MET A 495 -22.81 -0.80 1.76
CA MET A 495 -22.02 0.27 1.18
C MET A 495 -22.84 1.52 0.78
N ALA A 496 -24.13 1.59 1.13
CA ALA A 496 -25.04 2.60 0.58
C ALA A 496 -24.66 4.06 0.93
N ASN A 497 -23.82 4.30 1.93
CA ASN A 497 -23.27 5.62 2.22
C ASN A 497 -22.27 6.11 1.17
N GLU A 498 -21.66 5.23 0.38
CA GLU A 498 -20.71 5.64 -0.67
C GLU A 498 -21.42 6.16 -1.93
N PHE A 499 -22.74 5.92 -2.04
CA PHE A 499 -23.51 6.22 -3.25
C PHE A 499 -24.65 7.21 -2.98
N GLU A 500 -25.05 7.93 -4.02
CA GLU A 500 -26.35 8.58 -4.10
C GLU A 500 -27.28 7.66 -4.93
N THR A 501 -28.01 6.78 -4.23
CA THR A 501 -28.88 5.79 -4.89
C THR A 501 -30.17 6.47 -5.34
N LEU A 502 -30.42 6.49 -6.64
CA LEU A 502 -31.57 7.16 -7.26
C LEU A 502 -32.65 6.18 -7.74
N GLY A 503 -32.31 4.90 -7.93
CA GLY A 503 -33.29 3.86 -8.25
C GLY A 503 -32.70 2.46 -8.21
N ILE A 504 -33.54 1.49 -7.85
CA ILE A 504 -33.23 0.06 -7.89
C ILE A 504 -34.41 -0.64 -8.54
N VAL A 505 -34.19 -1.25 -9.70
CA VAL A 505 -35.16 -2.04 -10.45
C VAL A 505 -34.85 -3.52 -10.26
N VAL A 506 -35.86 -4.31 -9.90
CA VAL A 506 -35.74 -5.75 -9.63
C VAL A 506 -36.59 -6.57 -10.59
N ALA A 507 -36.25 -7.85 -10.74
CA ALA A 507 -36.88 -8.80 -11.66
C ALA A 507 -36.87 -8.34 -13.13
N SER A 508 -35.78 -7.68 -13.56
CA SER A 508 -35.54 -7.33 -14.97
C SER A 508 -35.07 -8.56 -15.76
N THR A 509 -36.02 -9.44 -16.10
CA THR A 509 -35.76 -10.74 -16.72
C THR A 509 -36.95 -11.18 -17.60
N HIS A 510 -36.75 -12.18 -18.45
CA HIS A 510 -37.75 -12.73 -19.37
C HIS A 510 -38.25 -14.12 -18.97
N ARG A 511 -37.98 -14.56 -17.73
CA ARG A 511 -38.47 -15.84 -17.19
C ARG A 511 -40.01 -15.84 -17.10
N ASN A 512 -40.64 -16.87 -17.65
CA ASN A 512 -42.10 -16.95 -17.74
C ASN A 512 -42.77 -17.12 -16.37
N GLU A 513 -42.04 -17.71 -15.42
CA GLU A 513 -42.42 -17.92 -14.03
C GLU A 513 -42.76 -16.59 -13.33
N HIS A 514 -42.12 -15.49 -13.77
CA HIS A 514 -42.41 -14.18 -13.22
C HIS A 514 -43.69 -13.55 -13.74
N ARG A 515 -44.27 -13.99 -14.86
CA ARG A 515 -45.47 -13.34 -15.41
C ARG A 515 -46.58 -13.23 -14.37
N GLU A 516 -46.83 -14.31 -13.65
CA GLU A 516 -47.88 -14.43 -12.64
C GLU A 516 -47.36 -14.34 -11.19
N SER A 517 -46.05 -14.10 -10.99
CA SER A 517 -45.51 -13.98 -9.64
C SER A 517 -45.99 -12.70 -8.96
N PRO A 518 -46.04 -12.65 -7.61
CA PRO A 518 -46.33 -11.40 -6.88
C PRO A 518 -45.37 -10.26 -7.24
N ASP A 519 -45.71 -9.05 -6.82
CA ASP A 519 -44.88 -7.86 -7.00
C ASP A 519 -43.51 -8.04 -6.34
N GLN A 520 -42.45 -8.02 -7.16
CA GLN A 520 -41.09 -8.26 -6.71
C GLN A 520 -40.47 -7.05 -5.99
N ALA A 521 -40.95 -5.82 -6.24
CA ALA A 521 -40.53 -4.66 -5.46
C ALA A 521 -41.08 -4.69 -4.04
N VAL A 522 -42.31 -5.19 -3.86
CA VAL A 522 -42.89 -5.40 -2.53
C VAL A 522 -42.09 -6.46 -1.77
N TRP A 523 -41.70 -7.56 -2.42
CA TRP A 523 -40.80 -8.54 -1.81
C TRP A 523 -39.46 -7.90 -1.42
N ALA A 524 -38.79 -7.21 -2.33
CA ALA A 524 -37.47 -6.61 -2.07
C ALA A 524 -37.53 -5.57 -0.94
N SER A 525 -38.59 -4.76 -0.89
CA SER A 525 -38.84 -3.81 0.20
C SER A 525 -39.02 -4.53 1.54
N ASN A 526 -39.76 -5.64 1.57
CA ASN A 526 -39.95 -6.41 2.79
C ASN A 526 -38.71 -7.20 3.22
N TYR A 527 -37.89 -7.64 2.26
CA TYR A 527 -36.72 -8.48 2.53
C TYR A 527 -35.51 -7.62 2.88
N PHE A 528 -35.11 -6.72 1.98
CA PHE A 528 -33.97 -5.82 2.17
C PHE A 528 -34.34 -4.56 2.93
N GLY A 529 -35.46 -3.92 2.59
CA GLY A 529 -35.87 -2.65 3.23
C GLY A 529 -36.03 -2.79 4.74
N ASN A 530 -36.72 -3.85 5.20
CA ASN A 530 -36.85 -4.13 6.64
C ASN A 530 -35.52 -4.46 7.34
N ALA A 531 -34.57 -5.09 6.63
CA ALA A 531 -33.24 -5.33 7.16
C ALA A 531 -32.46 -4.01 7.27
N TYR A 532 -32.50 -3.20 6.22
CA TYR A 532 -31.83 -1.90 6.15
C TYR A 532 -32.35 -0.91 7.19
N GLU A 533 -33.67 -0.74 7.31
CA GLU A 533 -34.30 0.17 8.27
C GLU A 533 -33.94 -0.17 9.72
N ALA A 534 -33.79 -1.47 10.02
CA ALA A 534 -33.39 -1.91 11.35
C ALA A 534 -31.94 -1.53 11.72
N GLU A 535 -31.10 -1.23 10.73
CA GLU A 535 -29.65 -1.12 10.91
C GLU A 535 -29.10 0.26 10.56
N VAL A 536 -29.80 1.02 9.72
CA VAL A 536 -29.36 2.32 9.19
C VAL A 536 -29.04 3.34 10.28
N LEU A 537 -29.72 3.29 11.43
CA LEU A 537 -29.43 4.17 12.57
C LEU A 537 -28.06 3.86 13.19
N ALA A 538 -27.74 2.57 13.38
CA ALA A 538 -26.45 2.16 13.92
C ALA A 538 -25.33 2.43 12.91
N LEU A 539 -25.56 2.12 11.62
CA LEU A 539 -24.63 2.42 10.54
C LEU A 539 -24.35 3.93 10.43
N ASN A 540 -25.37 4.79 10.54
CA ASN A 540 -25.17 6.23 10.54
C ASN A 540 -24.52 6.77 11.82
N LYS A 541 -24.70 6.10 12.95
CA LYS A 541 -24.05 6.49 14.21
C LYS A 541 -22.54 6.28 14.15
N GLU A 542 -22.10 5.12 13.63
CA GLU A 542 -20.68 4.75 13.65
C GLU A 542 -19.92 5.17 12.38
N ILE A 543 -20.55 5.08 11.20
CA ILE A 543 -19.90 5.38 9.90
C ILE A 543 -20.45 6.68 9.31
N GLY A 544 -21.76 6.87 9.34
CA GLY A 544 -22.42 8.05 8.80
C GLY A 544 -22.63 8.02 7.28
N GLY A 545 -23.51 8.91 6.81
CA GLY A 545 -23.74 9.14 5.38
C GLY A 545 -24.67 8.15 4.68
N PHE A 546 -25.23 7.16 5.37
CA PHE A 546 -26.20 6.22 4.81
C PHE A 546 -27.54 6.91 4.52
N PRO A 547 -28.20 6.65 3.38
CA PRO A 547 -29.53 7.18 3.10
C PRO A 547 -30.54 6.69 4.14
N LYS A 548 -31.54 7.49 4.48
CA LYS A 548 -32.52 7.11 5.53
C LYS A 548 -33.42 5.95 5.14
N ALA A 549 -33.65 5.78 3.84
CA ALA A 549 -34.51 4.77 3.27
C ALA A 549 -33.96 4.37 1.90
N ILE A 550 -34.32 3.16 1.48
CA ILE A 550 -34.05 2.60 0.16
C ILE A 550 -35.40 2.13 -0.40
N SER A 551 -35.59 2.31 -1.71
CA SER A 551 -36.83 1.91 -2.39
C SER A 551 -36.51 1.08 -3.62
N PHE A 552 -37.41 0.14 -3.91
CA PHE A 552 -37.31 -0.79 -5.03
C PHE A 552 -38.48 -0.57 -5.99
N LYS A 553 -38.25 -0.84 -7.28
CA LYS A 553 -39.26 -0.79 -8.34
C LYS A 553 -39.29 -2.12 -9.08
N GLN A 554 -40.46 -2.58 -9.46
CA GLN A 554 -40.57 -3.79 -10.28
C GLN A 554 -40.29 -3.41 -11.72
N SER A 555 -39.47 -4.21 -12.40
CA SER A 555 -39.19 -4.02 -13.82
C SER A 555 -40.47 -4.00 -14.66
N CYS A 556 -40.53 -3.08 -15.63
CA CYS A 556 -41.63 -3.00 -16.60
C CYS A 556 -41.71 -4.20 -17.55
N ILE A 557 -40.62 -4.98 -17.66
CA ILE A 557 -40.58 -6.16 -18.54
C ILE A 557 -40.95 -7.47 -17.83
N LYS A 558 -41.04 -7.47 -16.49
CA LYS A 558 -41.31 -8.66 -15.67
C LYS A 558 -42.56 -9.41 -16.12
N GLU A 559 -43.69 -8.71 -16.31
CA GLU A 559 -44.97 -9.34 -16.66
C GLU A 559 -45.07 -9.69 -18.16
N SER A 560 -44.57 -8.79 -19.01
CA SER A 560 -44.65 -8.95 -20.45
C SER A 560 -43.66 -9.99 -20.98
N ALA A 561 -42.54 -10.19 -20.28
CA ALA A 561 -41.33 -10.83 -20.78
C ALA A 561 -40.88 -10.24 -22.14
N GLU A 562 -41.19 -8.95 -22.39
CA GLU A 562 -40.87 -8.29 -23.65
C GLU A 562 -39.35 -8.22 -23.82
N ARG A 563 -38.87 -8.68 -24.99
CA ARG A 563 -37.49 -8.56 -25.43
C ARG A 563 -37.33 -7.33 -26.31
N PHE A 564 -36.14 -6.75 -26.30
CA PHE A 564 -35.77 -5.62 -27.14
C PHE A 564 -35.86 -5.99 -28.62
N ASN A 565 -36.46 -5.10 -29.41
CA ASN A 565 -36.53 -5.23 -30.86
C ASN A 565 -35.90 -4.00 -31.53
N SER A 566 -34.75 -4.19 -32.16
CA SER A 566 -34.00 -3.12 -32.85
C SER A 566 -34.70 -2.53 -34.07
N GLU A 567 -35.72 -3.19 -34.61
CA GLU A 567 -36.54 -2.69 -35.72
C GLU A 567 -37.71 -1.82 -35.23
N ARG A 568 -38.08 -1.92 -33.95
CA ARG A 568 -39.13 -1.11 -33.35
C ARG A 568 -38.59 0.26 -32.96
N THR A 569 -39.33 1.32 -33.30
CA THR A 569 -39.04 2.65 -32.76
C THR A 569 -39.72 2.82 -31.40
N TYR A 570 -38.93 2.95 -30.33
CA TYR A 570 -39.40 3.23 -28.97
C TYR A 570 -39.67 4.72 -28.74
N ALA A 571 -40.52 5.35 -29.57
CA ALA A 571 -40.79 6.79 -29.49
C ALA A 571 -41.61 7.23 -28.27
N SER A 572 -42.40 6.33 -27.68
CA SER A 572 -43.15 6.53 -26.43
C SER A 572 -42.67 5.53 -25.37
N LEU A 573 -42.65 5.99 -24.11
CA LEU A 573 -42.35 5.18 -22.93
C LEU A 573 -43.58 4.88 -22.06
N ASP A 574 -44.80 5.12 -22.54
CA ASP A 574 -46.04 4.95 -21.76
C ASP A 574 -46.27 3.52 -21.24
N ARG A 575 -45.59 2.53 -21.84
CA ARG A 575 -45.63 1.12 -21.45
C ARG A 575 -44.40 0.65 -20.68
N TYR A 576 -43.45 1.54 -20.41
CA TYR A 576 -42.16 1.24 -19.78
C TYR A 576 -41.91 2.22 -18.64
N ASP A 577 -42.70 2.11 -17.58
CA ASP A 577 -42.68 3.03 -16.44
C ASP A 577 -41.30 3.17 -15.79
N THR A 578 -40.61 2.06 -15.57
CA THR A 578 -39.23 2.02 -15.03
C THR A 578 -38.21 2.65 -15.97
N VAL A 579 -38.38 2.53 -17.29
CA VAL A 579 -37.54 3.22 -18.29
C VAL A 579 -37.86 4.72 -18.33
N ALA A 580 -39.14 5.09 -18.22
CA ALA A 580 -39.58 6.49 -18.13
C ALA A 580 -39.03 7.16 -16.86
N ASP A 581 -39.03 6.45 -15.73
CA ASP A 581 -38.47 6.94 -14.47
C ASP A 581 -36.95 7.09 -14.53
N LEU A 582 -36.24 6.15 -15.18
CA LEU A 582 -34.80 6.28 -15.41
C LEU A 582 -34.49 7.49 -16.29
N LEU A 583 -35.27 7.71 -17.36
CA LEU A 583 -35.14 8.90 -18.21
C LEU A 583 -35.38 10.19 -17.40
N ALA A 584 -36.48 10.26 -16.65
CA ALA A 584 -36.80 11.41 -15.82
C ALA A 584 -35.69 11.69 -14.79
N THR A 585 -35.11 10.64 -14.20
CA THR A 585 -33.98 10.77 -13.28
C THR A 585 -32.74 11.32 -14.00
N ALA A 586 -32.41 10.79 -15.17
CA ALA A 586 -31.29 11.26 -15.98
C ALA A 586 -31.44 12.74 -16.39
N GLU A 587 -32.69 13.20 -16.64
CA GLU A 587 -32.98 14.60 -16.95
C GLU A 587 -32.64 15.55 -15.78
N THR A 588 -32.67 15.08 -14.53
CA THR A 588 -32.32 15.88 -13.34
C THR A 588 -30.81 15.99 -13.07
N ILE A 589 -29.98 15.22 -13.78
CA ILE A 589 -28.53 15.20 -13.57
C ILE A 589 -27.91 16.46 -14.14
N ALA A 590 -27.06 17.14 -13.36
CA ALA A 590 -26.36 18.32 -13.82
C ALA A 590 -25.41 18.01 -14.99
N ASP A 591 -25.12 19.01 -15.83
CA ASP A 591 -24.26 18.84 -17.02
C ASP A 591 -22.83 18.41 -16.69
N ASP A 592 -22.35 18.72 -15.48
CA ASP A 592 -21.02 18.38 -14.97
C ASP A 592 -21.02 17.07 -14.15
N ASP A 593 -22.09 16.28 -14.20
CA ASP A 593 -22.29 15.10 -13.38
C ASP A 593 -22.77 13.89 -14.20
N VAL A 594 -22.71 12.69 -13.61
CA VAL A 594 -22.98 11.42 -14.30
C VAL A 594 -23.88 10.52 -13.47
N LEU A 595 -24.94 10.02 -14.11
CA LEU A 595 -25.73 8.89 -13.62
C LEU A 595 -25.10 7.57 -14.07
N ASN A 596 -24.74 6.72 -13.11
CA ASN A 596 -24.18 5.41 -13.36
C ASN A 596 -25.29 4.36 -13.27
N VAL A 597 -25.56 3.65 -14.37
CA VAL A 597 -26.55 2.58 -14.47
C VAL A 597 -25.82 1.25 -14.36
N LEU A 598 -25.98 0.57 -13.22
CA LEU A 598 -25.39 -0.74 -12.96
C LEU A 598 -26.36 -1.82 -13.47
N CYS A 599 -25.88 -2.66 -14.39
CA CYS A 599 -26.70 -3.67 -15.06
C CYS A 599 -26.25 -5.07 -14.62
N TRP A 600 -27.08 -5.75 -13.82
CA TRP A 600 -26.79 -7.07 -13.23
C TRP A 600 -27.54 -8.21 -13.92
N GLY A 601 -28.55 -7.89 -14.73
CA GLY A 601 -29.35 -8.87 -15.49
C GLY A 601 -29.56 -8.47 -16.94
N SER A 602 -30.81 -8.55 -17.42
CA SER A 602 -31.17 -8.22 -18.80
C SER A 602 -30.82 -6.77 -19.17
N LEU A 603 -30.35 -6.58 -20.41
CA LEU A 603 -30.05 -5.27 -20.98
C LEU A 603 -31.22 -4.61 -21.71
N THR A 604 -32.42 -5.19 -21.64
CA THR A 604 -33.61 -4.72 -22.36
C THR A 604 -34.00 -3.29 -21.98
N GLU A 605 -34.15 -2.99 -20.69
CA GLU A 605 -34.53 -1.64 -20.23
C GLU A 605 -33.47 -0.57 -20.60
N PRO A 606 -32.16 -0.79 -20.37
CA PRO A 606 -31.11 0.07 -20.91
C PRO A 606 -31.19 0.28 -22.43
N ALA A 607 -31.44 -0.78 -23.21
CA ALA A 607 -31.54 -0.68 -24.66
C ALA A 607 -32.76 0.14 -25.11
N ILE A 608 -33.92 -0.03 -24.46
CA ILE A 608 -35.12 0.78 -24.71
C ILE A 608 -34.85 2.25 -24.40
N LEU A 609 -34.22 2.58 -23.27
CA LEU A 609 -33.84 3.96 -22.93
C LEU A 609 -32.98 4.58 -24.02
N VAL A 610 -31.89 3.89 -24.40
CA VAL A 610 -30.94 4.38 -25.39
C VAL A 610 -31.62 4.56 -26.75
N HIS A 611 -32.43 3.58 -27.18
CA HIS A 611 -33.18 3.70 -28.42
C HIS A 611 -34.20 4.84 -28.39
N HIS A 612 -34.91 5.02 -27.27
CA HIS A 612 -35.84 6.13 -27.10
C HIS A 612 -35.12 7.47 -27.24
N CYS A 613 -34.02 7.69 -26.49
CA CYS A 613 -33.28 8.94 -26.52
C CYS A 613 -32.70 9.26 -27.91
N LEU A 614 -32.22 8.25 -28.63
CA LEU A 614 -31.74 8.44 -30.00
C LEU A 614 -32.88 8.78 -30.96
N ALA A 615 -34.06 8.17 -30.81
CA ALA A 615 -35.22 8.41 -31.67
C ALA A 615 -35.91 9.75 -31.38
N THR A 616 -35.82 10.27 -30.16
CA THR A 616 -36.49 11.52 -29.73
C THR A 616 -35.54 12.72 -29.59
N SER A 617 -34.31 12.61 -30.13
CA SER A 617 -33.29 13.67 -30.10
C SER A 617 -32.86 14.11 -28.70
N LYS A 618 -32.82 13.18 -27.74
CA LYS A 618 -32.36 13.38 -26.37
C LYS A 618 -30.94 12.83 -26.15
N GLN A 619 -30.04 13.03 -27.14
CA GLN A 619 -28.67 12.48 -27.06
C GLN A 619 -27.79 13.20 -26.02
N ASP A 620 -28.16 14.42 -25.63
CA ASP A 620 -27.52 15.16 -24.54
C ASP A 620 -27.68 14.45 -23.18
N ILE A 621 -28.83 13.82 -22.95
CA ILE A 621 -29.07 12.99 -21.76
C ILE A 621 -28.12 11.79 -21.75
N LEU A 622 -27.94 11.14 -22.90
CA LEU A 622 -27.05 9.96 -23.01
C LEU A 622 -25.59 10.28 -22.69
N LYS A 623 -25.14 11.54 -22.85
CA LYS A 623 -23.79 11.96 -22.43
C LYS A 623 -23.62 12.02 -20.91
N ARG A 624 -24.72 12.17 -20.18
CA ARG A 624 -24.77 12.21 -18.70
C ARG A 624 -25.08 10.84 -18.09
N VAL A 625 -25.29 9.81 -18.91
CA VAL A 625 -25.56 8.44 -18.46
C VAL A 625 -24.38 7.53 -18.83
N ARG A 626 -23.92 6.75 -17.86
CA ARG A 626 -22.87 5.74 -18.02
C ARG A 626 -23.44 4.39 -17.62
N PHE A 627 -23.25 3.39 -18.47
CA PHE A 627 -23.66 2.01 -18.17
C PHE A 627 -22.44 1.22 -17.69
N ILE A 628 -22.63 0.38 -16.66
CA ILE A 628 -21.61 -0.52 -16.13
C ILE A 628 -22.29 -1.87 -15.95
N ALA A 629 -21.94 -2.85 -16.77
CA ALA A 629 -22.60 -4.14 -16.82
C ALA A 629 -21.70 -5.27 -16.32
N HIS A 630 -22.31 -6.24 -15.64
CA HIS A 630 -21.65 -7.49 -15.27
C HIS A 630 -22.09 -8.65 -16.16
N TRP A 631 -21.09 -9.42 -16.53
CA TRP A 631 -21.10 -10.61 -17.38
C TRP A 631 -21.95 -10.55 -18.66
N THR A 632 -21.84 -9.48 -19.45
CA THR A 632 -22.41 -9.47 -20.82
C THR A 632 -21.35 -9.69 -21.91
N ASN A 633 -20.06 -9.69 -21.56
CA ASN A 633 -18.94 -10.01 -22.46
C ASN A 633 -17.80 -10.69 -21.68
N SER A 634 -17.49 -11.95 -21.95
CA SER A 634 -16.36 -12.65 -21.31
C SER A 634 -15.64 -13.56 -22.31
N PRO A 635 -14.56 -13.08 -22.95
CA PRO A 635 -13.74 -13.91 -23.83
C PRO A 635 -12.90 -14.97 -23.10
N LEU A 636 -12.70 -14.86 -21.78
CA LEU A 636 -11.85 -15.76 -21.02
C LEU A 636 -12.59 -16.95 -20.38
N HIS A 637 -13.87 -16.79 -20.00
CA HIS A 637 -14.61 -17.78 -19.21
C HIS A 637 -15.82 -18.39 -19.92
N GLN A 638 -17.05 -17.98 -19.58
CA GLN A 638 -18.26 -18.63 -20.11
C GLN A 638 -18.45 -18.38 -21.61
N GLY A 639 -18.00 -17.23 -22.12
CA GLY A 639 -17.91 -16.96 -23.55
C GLY A 639 -16.65 -17.56 -24.16
N SER A 640 -16.29 -17.08 -25.34
CA SER A 640 -15.04 -17.45 -26.02
C SER A 640 -14.44 -16.23 -26.70
N LYS A 641 -13.22 -16.33 -27.24
CA LYS A 641 -12.63 -15.22 -27.99
C LYS A 641 -13.47 -14.87 -29.24
N GLU A 642 -14.06 -15.88 -29.87
CA GLU A 642 -14.88 -15.74 -31.07
C GLU A 642 -16.31 -15.28 -30.75
N HIS A 643 -16.83 -15.71 -29.61
CA HIS A 643 -18.18 -15.39 -29.13
C HIS A 643 -18.15 -14.96 -27.66
N PRO A 644 -17.59 -13.78 -27.34
CA PRO A 644 -17.51 -13.32 -25.95
C PRO A 644 -18.88 -12.94 -25.38
N GLU A 645 -19.87 -12.67 -26.24
CA GLU A 645 -21.26 -12.40 -25.90
C GLU A 645 -22.05 -13.63 -25.45
N ASN A 646 -21.50 -14.85 -25.61
CA ASN A 646 -22.17 -16.09 -25.24
C ASN A 646 -22.15 -16.34 -23.73
N VAL A 647 -22.67 -15.38 -22.97
CA VAL A 647 -22.71 -15.35 -21.50
C VAL A 647 -24.14 -15.11 -20.98
N ALA A 648 -24.42 -15.47 -19.73
CA ALA A 648 -25.77 -15.54 -19.17
C ALA A 648 -26.59 -14.26 -19.40
N ASN A 649 -26.11 -13.11 -18.92
CA ASN A 649 -26.84 -11.84 -18.98
C ASN A 649 -27.03 -11.33 -20.42
N CYS A 650 -26.08 -11.60 -21.31
CA CYS A 650 -26.22 -11.23 -22.72
C CYS A 650 -27.18 -12.17 -23.47
N ARG A 651 -27.26 -13.46 -23.11
CA ARG A 651 -28.24 -14.40 -23.71
C ARG A 651 -29.66 -14.12 -23.24
N GLU A 652 -29.80 -13.53 -22.05
CA GLU A 652 -31.10 -13.12 -21.54
C GLU A 652 -31.81 -12.19 -22.52
N ASP A 653 -31.11 -11.24 -23.15
CA ASP A 653 -31.57 -10.57 -24.38
C ASP A 653 -30.40 -10.19 -25.31
N SER A 654 -30.11 -11.08 -26.26
CA SER A 654 -29.00 -10.90 -27.20
C SER A 654 -29.18 -9.70 -28.12
N ALA A 655 -30.42 -9.31 -28.42
CA ALA A 655 -30.70 -8.17 -29.29
C ALA A 655 -30.41 -6.86 -28.54
N ALA A 656 -30.84 -6.76 -27.28
CA ALA A 656 -30.53 -5.62 -26.41
C ALA A 656 -29.01 -5.48 -26.19
N CYS A 657 -28.35 -6.59 -25.84
CA CYS A 657 -26.91 -6.65 -25.62
C CYS A 657 -26.12 -6.21 -26.86
N SER A 658 -26.45 -6.78 -28.04
CA SER A 658 -25.81 -6.39 -29.31
C SER A 658 -26.06 -4.93 -29.67
N TYR A 659 -27.27 -4.43 -29.41
CA TYR A 659 -27.65 -3.06 -29.68
C TYR A 659 -26.81 -2.07 -28.87
N LEU A 660 -26.71 -2.25 -27.55
CA LEU A 660 -25.95 -1.33 -26.68
C LEU A 660 -24.47 -1.32 -27.02
N LYS A 661 -23.85 -2.50 -27.24
CA LYS A 661 -22.44 -2.58 -27.61
C LYS A 661 -22.15 -1.87 -28.94
N ARG A 662 -23.03 -2.02 -29.94
CA ARG A 662 -22.92 -1.29 -31.20
C ARG A 662 -23.04 0.22 -30.99
N VAL A 663 -23.98 0.68 -30.18
CA VAL A 663 -24.17 2.12 -29.89
C VAL A 663 -22.98 2.69 -29.09
N ALA A 664 -22.38 1.90 -28.20
CA ALA A 664 -21.17 2.26 -27.47
C ALA A 664 -19.93 2.32 -28.37
N ALA A 665 -19.77 1.35 -29.29
CA ALA A 665 -18.70 1.37 -30.30
C ALA A 665 -18.80 2.57 -31.26
N ASP A 666 -20.03 3.06 -31.50
CA ASP A 666 -20.30 4.31 -32.22
C ASP A 666 -20.05 5.59 -31.37
N ASP A 667 -19.54 5.47 -30.14
CA ASP A 667 -19.29 6.55 -29.16
C ASP A 667 -20.54 7.39 -28.81
N LYS A 668 -21.74 6.81 -28.92
CA LYS A 668 -23.00 7.48 -28.59
C LYS A 668 -23.38 7.34 -27.11
N ILE A 669 -22.82 6.33 -26.43
CA ILE A 669 -22.97 6.09 -25.00
C ILE A 669 -21.63 5.63 -24.42
N ARG A 670 -21.47 5.74 -23.10
CA ARG A 670 -20.37 5.10 -22.37
C ARG A 670 -20.88 3.81 -21.74
N PHE A 671 -20.31 2.67 -22.12
CA PHE A 671 -20.70 1.35 -21.63
C PHE A 671 -19.45 0.59 -21.18
N TYR A 672 -19.33 0.34 -19.88
CA TYR A 672 -18.24 -0.42 -19.29
C TYR A 672 -18.69 -1.84 -19.01
N GLU A 673 -17.88 -2.81 -19.38
CA GLU A 673 -18.20 -4.22 -19.25
C GLU A 673 -17.20 -4.92 -18.35
N CYS A 674 -17.67 -5.38 -17.19
CA CYS A 674 -16.86 -6.03 -16.18
C CYS A 674 -16.44 -7.46 -16.59
N GLY A 675 -17.15 -8.11 -17.51
CA GLY A 675 -16.93 -9.52 -17.83
C GLY A 675 -17.09 -10.40 -16.61
N ALA A 676 -16.26 -11.42 -16.47
CA ALA A 676 -16.34 -12.37 -15.36
C ALA A 676 -15.46 -11.99 -14.15
N ILE A 677 -14.95 -10.75 -14.10
CA ILE A 677 -14.03 -10.29 -13.02
C ILE A 677 -14.68 -10.34 -11.63
N GLY A 678 -16.02 -10.25 -11.56
CA GLY A 678 -16.78 -10.48 -10.32
C GLY A 678 -16.66 -11.92 -9.82
N GLN A 679 -16.91 -12.90 -10.70
CA GLN A 679 -16.85 -14.33 -10.34
C GLN A 679 -15.42 -14.79 -10.07
N HIS A 680 -14.49 -14.46 -10.96
CA HIS A 680 -13.14 -15.02 -10.96
C HIS A 680 -12.10 -14.15 -10.24
N GLY A 681 -12.38 -12.85 -10.07
CA GLY A 681 -11.62 -11.95 -9.22
C GLY A 681 -12.16 -11.94 -7.79
N ILE A 682 -13.37 -11.39 -7.60
CA ILE A 682 -13.95 -11.16 -6.27
C ILE A 682 -14.32 -12.48 -5.59
N VAL A 683 -15.25 -13.25 -6.14
CA VAL A 683 -15.79 -14.46 -5.47
C VAL A 683 -14.72 -15.57 -5.35
N SER A 684 -13.94 -15.79 -6.40
CA SER A 684 -12.87 -16.80 -6.36
C SER A 684 -11.71 -16.40 -5.44
N GLY A 685 -11.39 -15.11 -5.33
CA GLY A 685 -10.36 -14.59 -4.41
C GLY A 685 -10.82 -14.44 -2.96
N ALA A 686 -12.11 -14.68 -2.70
CA ALA A 686 -12.72 -14.45 -1.40
C ALA A 686 -12.14 -15.35 -0.31
N PRO A 687 -12.18 -14.92 0.98
CA PRO A 687 -12.07 -15.83 2.11
C PRO A 687 -13.01 -17.02 1.95
N LYS A 688 -12.62 -18.18 2.48
CA LYS A 688 -13.40 -19.42 2.41
C LYS A 688 -13.73 -19.92 3.81
N GLY A 689 -14.80 -20.69 3.93
CA GLY A 689 -15.21 -21.33 5.17
C GLY A 689 -16.41 -20.65 5.81
N ARG A 690 -17.34 -21.47 6.31
CA ARG A 690 -18.46 -21.01 7.16
C ARG A 690 -17.99 -20.19 8.36
N GLU A 691 -16.86 -20.55 8.98
CA GLU A 691 -16.30 -19.80 10.12
C GLU A 691 -16.06 -18.31 9.80
N TYR A 692 -15.60 -18.00 8.59
CA TYR A 692 -15.44 -16.61 8.18
C TYR A 692 -16.80 -15.93 7.96
N TYR A 693 -17.68 -16.57 7.19
CA TYR A 693 -18.94 -15.95 6.78
C TYR A 693 -20.01 -15.90 7.88
N ASP A 694 -19.97 -16.79 8.86
CA ASP A 694 -20.89 -16.77 10.00
C ASP A 694 -20.72 -15.49 10.85
N GLN A 695 -19.58 -14.80 10.74
CA GLN A 695 -19.35 -13.50 11.38
C GLN A 695 -20.26 -12.39 10.80
N PHE A 696 -20.72 -12.52 9.54
CA PHE A 696 -21.68 -11.58 8.94
C PHE A 696 -23.09 -11.78 9.49
N ARG A 697 -23.42 -12.97 10.02
CA ARG A 697 -24.76 -13.28 10.57
C ARG A 697 -25.06 -12.58 11.90
N THR A 698 -24.22 -11.62 12.26
CA THR A 698 -24.39 -10.71 13.39
C THR A 698 -25.28 -9.51 13.04
N SER A 699 -25.51 -9.26 11.75
CA SER A 699 -26.46 -8.27 11.23
C SER A 699 -27.49 -8.93 10.30
N ARG A 700 -28.66 -8.31 10.13
CA ARG A 700 -29.71 -8.70 9.17
C ARG A 700 -29.22 -8.56 7.74
N LEU A 701 -28.59 -7.43 7.37
CA LEU A 701 -28.02 -7.28 6.03
C LEU A 701 -26.88 -8.27 5.77
N GLY A 702 -25.99 -8.47 6.75
CA GLY A 702 -24.93 -9.48 6.66
C GLY A 702 -25.47 -10.91 6.60
N THR A 703 -26.57 -11.21 7.29
CA THR A 703 -27.27 -12.50 7.15
C THR A 703 -27.80 -12.68 5.73
N ILE A 704 -28.44 -11.67 5.14
CA ILE A 704 -28.91 -11.73 3.76
C ILE A 704 -27.73 -11.87 2.78
N PHE A 705 -26.63 -11.15 3.00
CA PHE A 705 -25.41 -11.26 2.20
C PHE A 705 -24.91 -12.71 2.14
N VAL A 706 -24.88 -13.41 3.28
CA VAL A 706 -24.44 -14.81 3.32
C VAL A 706 -25.50 -15.76 2.77
N ASP A 707 -26.77 -15.56 3.13
CA ASP A 707 -27.84 -16.48 2.76
C ASP A 707 -28.31 -16.35 1.33
N GLY A 708 -28.03 -15.23 0.64
CA GLY A 708 -28.36 -15.01 -0.77
C GLY A 708 -27.89 -16.17 -1.62
N LYS A 709 -26.57 -16.29 -1.81
CA LYS A 709 -25.92 -17.41 -2.48
C LYS A 709 -24.62 -17.83 -1.81
N PHE A 710 -24.69 -18.84 -0.94
CA PHE A 710 -23.50 -19.48 -0.38
C PHE A 710 -23.10 -20.70 -1.22
N ALA A 711 -22.05 -20.56 -2.04
CA ALA A 711 -21.57 -21.60 -2.95
C ALA A 711 -20.05 -21.73 -2.88
N TYR A 712 -19.54 -22.95 -3.12
CA TYR A 712 -18.10 -23.24 -3.13
C TYR A 712 -17.35 -22.73 -1.88
N ASP A 713 -17.97 -22.91 -0.71
CA ASP A 713 -17.46 -22.50 0.60
C ASP A 713 -17.21 -20.98 0.73
N GLY A 714 -17.95 -20.17 -0.02
CA GLY A 714 -18.01 -18.72 0.15
C GLY A 714 -19.32 -18.12 -0.34
N VAL A 715 -19.38 -16.78 -0.34
CA VAL A 715 -20.54 -16.03 -0.84
C VAL A 715 -20.28 -15.62 -2.28
N ASP A 716 -21.22 -15.95 -3.15
CA ASP A 716 -21.22 -15.50 -4.53
C ASP A 716 -22.04 -14.20 -4.61
N HIS A 717 -21.35 -13.11 -4.94
CA HIS A 717 -21.92 -11.78 -5.08
C HIS A 717 -21.35 -11.09 -6.33
N SER A 718 -21.19 -11.86 -7.41
CA SER A 718 -20.36 -11.51 -8.56
C SER A 718 -20.71 -10.16 -9.21
N ASP A 719 -21.99 -9.80 -9.30
CA ASP A 719 -22.51 -8.52 -9.82
C ASP A 719 -22.01 -7.27 -9.10
N SER A 720 -21.51 -7.46 -7.87
CA SER A 720 -20.88 -6.39 -7.11
C SER A 720 -19.67 -5.75 -7.81
N ALA A 721 -19.06 -6.45 -8.78
CA ALA A 721 -17.99 -5.90 -9.60
C ALA A 721 -18.34 -4.52 -10.14
N THR A 722 -19.59 -4.30 -10.55
CA THR A 722 -20.05 -3.02 -11.11
C THR A 722 -19.86 -1.84 -10.15
N TYR A 723 -20.25 -1.99 -8.88
CA TYR A 723 -20.13 -0.90 -7.90
C TYR A 723 -18.72 -0.83 -7.30
N TRP A 724 -17.98 -1.93 -7.20
CA TRP A 724 -16.57 -1.90 -6.76
C TRP A 724 -15.68 -1.20 -7.78
N THR A 725 -15.89 -1.48 -9.08
CA THR A 725 -15.20 -0.78 -10.17
C THR A 725 -15.57 0.71 -10.20
N LEU A 726 -16.84 1.05 -9.93
CA LEU A 726 -17.27 2.45 -9.84
C LEU A 726 -16.56 3.21 -8.70
N LEU A 727 -16.33 2.56 -7.55
CA LEU A 727 -15.58 3.16 -6.45
C LEU A 727 -14.08 3.28 -6.75
N GLY A 728 -13.50 2.31 -7.47
CA GLY A 728 -12.10 2.36 -7.93
C GLY A 728 -11.02 2.17 -6.85
N THR A 729 -11.41 2.10 -5.58
CA THR A 729 -10.47 2.03 -4.43
C THR A 729 -10.15 0.60 -3.97
N TYR A 730 -10.72 -0.41 -4.63
CA TYR A 730 -10.61 -1.83 -4.26
C TYR A 730 -10.01 -2.71 -5.37
N GLY A 731 -9.11 -2.15 -6.16
CA GLY A 731 -8.24 -2.89 -7.08
C GLY A 731 -8.51 -2.65 -8.56
N VAL A 732 -9.78 -2.63 -8.99
CA VAL A 732 -10.18 -2.28 -10.37
C VAL A 732 -10.98 -1.00 -10.34
N SER A 733 -10.73 -0.11 -11.29
CA SER A 733 -11.41 1.15 -11.53
C SER A 733 -11.99 1.21 -12.93
N LEU A 734 -12.80 2.23 -13.23
CA LEU A 734 -13.31 2.44 -14.59
C LEU A 734 -12.21 2.75 -15.62
N ASP A 735 -11.04 3.23 -15.19
CA ASP A 735 -9.90 3.45 -16.09
C ASP A 735 -9.26 2.13 -16.56
N ASP A 736 -9.52 1.04 -15.85
CA ASP A 736 -9.06 -0.30 -16.20
C ASP A 736 -10.01 -1.03 -17.16
N ILE A 737 -11.16 -0.43 -17.51
CA ILE A 737 -12.19 -1.03 -18.36
C ILE A 737 -12.49 -0.11 -19.54
N ARG A 738 -12.64 -0.70 -20.74
CA ARG A 738 -12.97 0.08 -21.94
C ARG A 738 -14.42 0.57 -21.88
N PRO A 739 -14.71 1.81 -22.30
CA PRO A 739 -16.06 2.38 -22.28
C PRO A 739 -16.91 2.03 -23.52
N ASP A 740 -16.52 1.01 -24.30
CA ASP A 740 -17.11 0.65 -25.59
C ASP A 740 -17.93 -0.65 -25.56
N GLY A 741 -18.16 -1.21 -24.36
CA GLY A 741 -18.92 -2.45 -24.14
C GLY A 741 -18.23 -3.73 -24.60
N VAL A 742 -16.92 -3.66 -24.82
CA VAL A 742 -16.09 -4.82 -25.13
C VAL A 742 -15.08 -5.05 -24.02
N ASN A 743 -14.89 -6.32 -23.67
CA ASN A 743 -13.80 -6.75 -22.80
C ASN A 743 -12.87 -7.65 -23.62
N THR A 744 -11.56 -7.53 -23.45
CA THR A 744 -10.60 -8.45 -24.07
C THR A 744 -10.11 -9.46 -23.05
N ALA A 745 -9.65 -10.63 -23.49
CA ALA A 745 -9.17 -11.67 -22.57
C ALA A 745 -8.00 -11.17 -21.70
N GLU A 746 -7.18 -10.28 -22.24
CA GLU A 746 -6.05 -9.66 -21.54
C GLU A 746 -6.53 -8.72 -20.44
N ILE A 747 -7.48 -7.83 -20.75
CA ILE A 747 -8.06 -6.88 -19.78
C ILE A 747 -8.83 -7.64 -18.69
N GLU A 748 -9.66 -8.61 -19.07
CA GLU A 748 -10.42 -9.45 -18.15
C GLU A 748 -9.49 -10.19 -17.18
N LYS A 749 -8.42 -10.82 -17.69
CA LYS A 749 -7.43 -11.53 -16.87
C LYS A 749 -6.67 -10.60 -15.91
N GLU A 750 -6.27 -9.42 -16.37
CA GLU A 750 -5.57 -8.45 -15.53
C GLU A 750 -6.47 -7.97 -14.39
N ASN A 751 -7.71 -7.62 -14.71
CA ASN A 751 -8.69 -7.11 -13.75
C ASN A 751 -9.17 -8.21 -12.79
N GLU A 752 -9.27 -9.47 -13.23
CA GLU A 752 -9.45 -10.62 -12.33
C GLU A 752 -8.34 -10.70 -11.30
N GLN A 753 -7.07 -10.56 -11.70
CA GLN A 753 -5.96 -10.63 -10.77
C GLN A 753 -5.96 -9.45 -9.79
N LYS A 754 -6.26 -8.24 -10.27
CA LYS A 754 -6.41 -7.05 -9.43
C LYS A 754 -7.48 -7.25 -8.37
N PHE A 755 -8.68 -7.67 -8.75
CA PHE A 755 -9.75 -7.96 -7.78
C PHE A 755 -9.44 -9.16 -6.89
N ARG A 756 -8.81 -10.21 -7.40
CA ARG A 756 -8.39 -11.36 -6.58
C ARG A 756 -7.44 -10.93 -5.46
N ASN A 757 -6.47 -10.08 -5.77
CA ASN A 757 -5.53 -9.53 -4.78
C ASN A 757 -6.23 -8.67 -3.71
N HIS A 758 -7.36 -8.05 -4.06
CA HIS A 758 -8.12 -7.17 -3.16
C HIS A 758 -9.34 -7.84 -2.54
N SER A 759 -9.68 -9.06 -2.93
CA SER A 759 -10.95 -9.69 -2.55
C SER A 759 -11.10 -9.84 -1.03
N ARG A 760 -10.04 -10.23 -0.33
CA ARG A 760 -10.06 -10.25 1.15
C ARG A 760 -10.38 -8.88 1.75
N ARG A 761 -9.86 -7.79 1.18
CA ARG A 761 -10.13 -6.42 1.64
C ARG A 761 -11.59 -6.02 1.37
N ILE A 762 -12.12 -6.34 0.20
CA ILE A 762 -13.55 -6.18 -0.15
C ILE A 762 -14.44 -6.86 0.89
N HIS A 763 -14.17 -8.12 1.19
CA HIS A 763 -14.97 -8.90 2.14
C HIS A 763 -14.82 -8.40 3.58
N ASN A 764 -13.60 -8.04 3.99
CA ASN A 764 -13.38 -7.47 5.31
C ASN A 764 -14.08 -6.12 5.50
N GLU A 765 -14.20 -5.31 4.45
CA GLU A 765 -14.95 -4.05 4.51
C GLU A 765 -16.45 -4.29 4.71
N LEU A 766 -17.03 -5.23 3.95
CA LEU A 766 -18.42 -5.64 4.16
C LEU A 766 -18.64 -6.23 5.56
N LEU A 767 -17.70 -7.04 6.05
CA LEU A 767 -17.74 -7.63 7.39
C LEU A 767 -17.68 -6.55 8.48
N ARG A 768 -16.78 -5.57 8.35
CA ARG A 768 -16.65 -4.44 9.28
C ARG A 768 -17.97 -3.69 9.42
N ARG A 769 -18.62 -3.41 8.30
CA ARG A 769 -19.91 -2.70 8.26
C ARG A 769 -21.05 -3.53 8.83
N SER A 770 -21.05 -4.85 8.58
CA SER A 770 -21.95 -5.79 9.26
C SER A 770 -21.74 -5.80 10.78
N GLY A 771 -20.49 -5.78 11.24
CA GLY A 771 -20.13 -5.84 12.66
C GLY A 771 -20.51 -4.61 13.48
N VAL A 772 -20.61 -3.43 12.85
CA VAL A 772 -21.06 -2.17 13.49
C VAL A 772 -22.41 -2.32 14.18
N VAL A 773 -23.32 -3.07 13.59
CA VAL A 773 -24.70 -3.25 14.09
C VAL A 773 -24.72 -4.08 15.38
N GLN A 774 -23.84 -5.08 15.49
CA GLN A 774 -23.73 -5.94 16.68
C GLN A 774 -23.32 -5.14 17.92
N ALA A 775 -22.32 -4.26 17.78
CA ALA A 775 -21.82 -3.43 18.87
C ALA A 775 -22.89 -2.45 19.42
N ALA A 776 -23.77 -1.94 18.54
CA ALA A 776 -24.87 -1.08 18.94
C ALA A 776 -25.98 -1.82 19.70
N SER A 777 -26.24 -3.09 19.37
CA SER A 777 -27.27 -3.93 20.02
C SER A 777 -26.89 -4.41 21.43
N LEU A 778 -25.59 -4.41 21.76
CA LEU A 778 -25.04 -4.82 23.07
C LEU A 778 -24.87 -3.66 24.06
N GLN A 779 -25.10 -2.41 23.64
CA GLN A 779 -25.16 -1.30 24.59
C GLN A 779 -26.50 -1.34 25.34
N PRO A 780 -26.52 -1.48 26.67
CA PRO A 780 -27.76 -1.42 27.43
C PRO A 780 -28.38 -0.05 27.20
N THR A 781 -29.59 -0.02 26.67
CA THR A 781 -30.38 1.21 26.57
C THR A 781 -30.54 1.76 27.97
N GLY A 782 -29.73 2.77 28.30
CA GLY A 782 -29.77 3.47 29.57
C GLY A 782 -31.19 3.90 29.85
N ALA A 783 -31.67 3.53 31.04
CA ALA A 783 -32.97 3.92 31.56
C ALA A 783 -33.17 5.42 31.35
N CYS A 784 -34.20 5.79 30.58
CA CYS A 784 -34.78 7.12 30.67
C CYS A 784 -35.32 7.29 32.08
N ASP A 785 -34.64 8.13 32.87
CA ASP A 785 -35.14 8.69 34.12
C ASP A 785 -36.50 9.33 33.87
N ARG A 786 -37.56 8.68 34.36
CA ARG A 786 -38.85 9.32 34.59
C ARG A 786 -38.70 10.19 35.83
N HIS A 787 -38.53 11.49 35.64
CA HIS A 787 -38.88 12.46 36.67
C HIS A 787 -40.40 12.38 36.92
N LEU A 788 -40.78 11.77 38.04
CA LEU A 788 -42.06 12.04 38.69
C LEU A 788 -41.93 13.32 39.50
N PRO A 789 -42.93 14.23 39.46
CA PRO A 789 -42.90 15.43 40.28
C PRO A 789 -43.32 15.07 41.71
N HIS A 790 -42.52 15.50 42.68
CA HIS A 790 -42.96 15.57 44.07
C HIS A 790 -43.85 16.80 44.27
N THR A 791 -45.08 16.56 44.71
CA THR A 791 -45.85 17.48 45.56
C THR A 791 -46.44 16.67 46.70
N ASP A 792 -46.09 17.09 47.91
CA ASP A 792 -46.62 16.79 49.26
C ASP A 792 -46.98 15.35 49.68
#